data_AF-A0A8T5LXA4-F1
#
_entry.id   AF-A0A8T5LXA4-F1
#
_cell.length_a   1.000
_cell.length_b   1.000
_cell.length_c   1.000
_cell.angle_alpha   90.00
_cell.angle_beta   90.00
_cell.angle_gamma   90.00
#
_symmetry.space_group_name_H-M   'P 1'
#
loop_
_entity.id
_entity.type
_entity.pdbx_description
1 polymer ?
#
loop_
_entity_poly.entity_id
_entity_poly.type
_entity_poly.pdbx_seq_one_letter_code
_entity_poly.pdbx_strand_id
1 'polypeptide(L)'
;MNPNTIAIVGGGPGGLKTATHLSQNGLDCVVIEEHSQIGLPENCSGLVSIEGSRKADLPVEECLVNQIRGAHIFSPNHSVLTIERSKPIANLINRSKLDALLAKTAQKSGANIRLNTRLIDIRKNTLFLESRGRGEILKASQVVGSDGPNSKTRNLMGIQSTMNDFIHSFQVKATGIFDPDFVELYFGGFAWNFFGWIIPENKNNARIGLGCKTGLNPKKQFDAFVQQKKLDIDVLEESSFLIPCRKPLDNLVADNKLLVGDAAFQTKATSIDFEEPILIEENGLLKNVRIGEVVNQKLEQTPQKAVFGKKPKITVGHPNSLVKAFSPTIGGEKPQMRSIRSVLKHPIDEELYEIILEKGYRVKATASHSVMVAGRAKFKEKKVVDLVSGQDSLPLVLKVPNNTSIEKIDIIKTIKENPSLLRIAKKINVKGQKNLLFKKSTEVPKKRLSQYWSNDTVPLSIFIEKDIPLNNVTLSFENSTIRIPSIITITPELCRLVGYYIAEGSSATEKKISLSFGINDMKKGIVTDAIHCIKQTFNVSINKQMQKNPITNQTNGIKLYFGGQLLAKLFSEMVKGGKTAKTKEVPYIIFNVPDHLKIEFLKGYLRGDGTIRIRKCDNRKNWSAEISCKTVSRKLASDLVILALQLDLFPSIEEFSTGIRYWNNQRIGKSQGYKVSFSKKSDLLTLSTIFPEKQVELLEFLENIVERETITLPKVMVENLSNQHYEKEIYQEFGPSISAYQNLALTRVGTATQTMQTKNACQQFIHNISASKIAFLKIKQIRKVKPSHGEVFDVEIPETNMFVGGIGPILLHNTGGGVVMASLAGQKAGESIFEHVVHKKPLDNYNKKTQDIKKDLDLHWKIHNYLSSLKDEEINKLFEKLKKANVEQFLQEEGNMDFPTKFIPKLLRNPRMLGFLPHAFKLWRS
;
A
#
# COMPACT_ATOMS: atom_id res chain seq x y z
N MET A 1 -45.28 3.19 -35.97
CA MET A 1 -44.89 3.76 -34.65
C MET A 1 -45.12 5.26 -34.68
N ASN A 2 -45.28 5.89 -33.52
CA ASN A 2 -45.50 7.32 -33.37
C ASN A 2 -44.26 8.10 -33.88
N PRO A 3 -44.39 9.21 -34.63
CA PRO A 3 -43.23 10.07 -34.97
C PRO A 3 -42.49 10.60 -33.73
N ASN A 4 -43.17 10.65 -32.56
CA ASN A 4 -42.56 11.01 -31.29
C ASN A 4 -41.81 9.85 -30.59
N THR A 5 -41.88 8.61 -31.08
CA THR A 5 -41.24 7.43 -30.45
C THR A 5 -39.74 7.66 -30.26
N ILE A 6 -39.23 7.29 -29.08
CA ILE A 6 -37.81 7.36 -28.72
C ILE A 6 -37.17 6.00 -29.03
N ALA A 7 -36.14 5.97 -29.86
CA ALA A 7 -35.40 4.75 -30.18
C ALA A 7 -34.24 4.56 -29.19
N ILE A 8 -34.12 3.35 -28.63
CA ILE A 8 -33.05 2.97 -27.71
C ILE A 8 -32.32 1.79 -28.34
N VAL A 9 -31.10 2.02 -28.81
CA VAL A 9 -30.29 1.02 -29.51
C VAL A 9 -29.44 0.29 -28.46
N GLY A 10 -29.60 -1.03 -28.36
CA GLY A 10 -28.97 -1.88 -27.33
C GLY A 10 -29.83 -2.05 -26.07
N GLY A 11 -30.21 -3.29 -25.77
CA GLY A 11 -31.01 -3.70 -24.62
C GLY A 11 -30.21 -4.00 -23.35
N GLY A 12 -29.08 -3.31 -23.12
CA GLY A 12 -28.31 -3.42 -21.88
C GLY A 12 -28.90 -2.62 -20.70
N PRO A 13 -28.35 -2.74 -19.48
CA PRO A 13 -28.92 -2.13 -18.27
C PRO A 13 -29.14 -0.60 -18.34
N GLY A 14 -28.26 0.12 -19.06
CA GLY A 14 -28.43 1.55 -19.33
C GLY A 14 -29.69 1.82 -20.14
N GLY A 15 -29.74 1.30 -21.37
CA GLY A 15 -30.90 1.41 -22.26
C GLY A 15 -32.20 0.91 -21.64
N LEU A 16 -32.19 -0.18 -20.86
CA LEU A 16 -33.40 -0.71 -20.22
C LEU A 16 -33.88 0.14 -19.03
N LYS A 17 -33.00 0.74 -18.20
CA LYS A 17 -33.43 1.73 -17.20
C LYS A 17 -33.92 3.03 -17.87
N THR A 18 -33.35 3.42 -19.02
CA THR A 18 -33.89 4.52 -19.85
C THR A 18 -35.29 4.21 -20.37
N ALA A 19 -35.49 3.03 -20.97
CA ALA A 19 -36.78 2.57 -21.50
C ALA A 19 -37.85 2.50 -20.40
N THR A 20 -37.49 1.91 -19.25
CA THR A 20 -38.34 1.85 -18.07
C THR A 20 -38.79 3.24 -17.64
N HIS A 21 -37.85 4.17 -17.41
CA HIS A 21 -38.17 5.52 -16.93
C HIS A 21 -39.02 6.32 -17.93
N LEU A 22 -38.76 6.18 -19.23
CA LEU A 22 -39.54 6.85 -20.27
C LEU A 22 -41.00 6.36 -20.31
N SER A 23 -41.19 5.05 -20.35
CA SER A 23 -42.53 4.47 -20.48
C SER A 23 -43.33 4.57 -19.17
N GLN A 24 -42.68 4.51 -17.99
CA GLN A 24 -43.29 4.88 -16.70
C GLN A 24 -43.83 6.32 -16.68
N ASN A 25 -43.26 7.22 -17.47
CA ASN A 25 -43.72 8.61 -17.63
C ASN A 25 -44.55 8.82 -18.93
N GLY A 26 -45.11 7.74 -19.50
CA GLY A 26 -46.06 7.80 -20.62
C GLY A 26 -45.44 8.12 -21.99
N LEU A 27 -44.12 7.99 -22.16
CA LEU A 27 -43.45 8.23 -23.45
C LEU A 27 -43.23 6.94 -24.24
N ASP A 28 -43.72 6.91 -25.48
CA ASP A 28 -43.46 5.87 -26.47
C ASP A 28 -41.95 5.66 -26.66
N CYS A 29 -41.44 4.48 -26.31
CA CYS A 29 -40.08 4.09 -26.65
C CYS A 29 -40.01 2.69 -27.25
N VAL A 30 -38.98 2.47 -28.07
CA VAL A 30 -38.66 1.17 -28.66
C VAL A 30 -37.19 0.84 -28.40
N VAL A 31 -36.95 -0.25 -27.68
CA VAL A 31 -35.64 -0.87 -27.54
C VAL A 31 -35.37 -1.72 -28.79
N ILE A 32 -34.21 -1.52 -29.39
CA ILE A 32 -33.74 -2.17 -30.61
C ILE A 32 -32.55 -3.05 -30.19
N GLU A 33 -32.75 -4.36 -30.22
CA GLU A 33 -31.76 -5.35 -29.83
C GLU A 33 -31.39 -6.22 -31.03
N GLU A 34 -30.09 -6.27 -31.36
CA GLU A 34 -29.59 -7.04 -32.50
C GLU A 34 -29.67 -8.55 -32.25
N HIS A 35 -29.60 -8.97 -30.98
CA HIS A 35 -29.67 -10.36 -30.56
C HIS A 35 -31.11 -10.89 -30.54
N SER A 36 -31.25 -12.22 -30.59
CA SER A 36 -32.53 -12.92 -30.58
C SER A 36 -33.26 -12.87 -29.23
N GLN A 37 -32.57 -12.50 -28.15
CA GLN A 37 -33.06 -12.45 -26.77
C GLN A 37 -32.28 -11.36 -25.98
N ILE A 38 -32.95 -10.64 -25.07
CA ILE A 38 -32.28 -9.69 -24.17
C ILE A 38 -31.32 -10.44 -23.23
N GLY A 39 -30.13 -9.87 -23.02
CA GLY A 39 -29.14 -10.35 -22.06
C GLY A 39 -28.22 -11.46 -22.56
N LEU A 40 -28.48 -12.02 -23.76
CA LEU A 40 -27.60 -12.98 -24.43
C LEU A 40 -26.93 -12.33 -25.65
N PRO A 41 -25.61 -12.49 -25.85
CA PRO A 41 -24.66 -13.22 -24.99
C PRO A 41 -24.35 -12.49 -23.66
N GLU A 42 -24.03 -13.27 -22.60
CA GLU A 42 -23.76 -12.72 -21.26
C GLU A 42 -22.38 -12.03 -21.19
N ASN A 43 -22.38 -10.72 -21.46
CA ASN A 43 -21.19 -9.88 -21.62
C ASN A 43 -20.70 -9.22 -20.32
N CYS A 44 -20.71 -9.95 -19.19
CA CYS A 44 -20.17 -9.49 -17.91
C CYS A 44 -20.09 -10.65 -16.91
N SER A 45 -19.11 -10.64 -16.00
CA SER A 45 -19.01 -11.63 -14.92
C SER A 45 -20.13 -11.56 -13.88
N GLY A 46 -20.90 -10.47 -13.85
CA GLY A 46 -22.11 -10.32 -13.03
C GLY A 46 -21.90 -9.95 -11.57
N LEU A 47 -20.73 -9.41 -11.20
CA LEU A 47 -20.47 -8.93 -9.84
C LEU A 47 -20.88 -7.45 -9.68
N VAL A 48 -21.79 -7.15 -8.75
CA VAL A 48 -22.30 -5.79 -8.50
C VAL A 48 -22.36 -5.46 -7.01
N SER A 49 -21.97 -4.26 -6.58
CA SER A 49 -22.02 -3.91 -5.15
C SER A 49 -23.46 -3.77 -4.66
N ILE A 50 -23.72 -4.09 -3.39
CA ILE A 50 -25.06 -3.99 -2.79
C ILE A 50 -25.50 -2.53 -2.68
N GLU A 51 -24.60 -1.61 -2.31
CA GLU A 51 -24.92 -0.19 -2.20
C GLU A 51 -25.20 0.43 -3.58
N GLY A 52 -24.39 0.06 -4.58
CA GLY A 52 -24.55 0.50 -5.96
C GLY A 52 -25.81 -0.07 -6.60
N SER A 53 -26.10 -1.36 -6.41
CA SER A 53 -27.32 -2.01 -6.90
C SER A 53 -28.59 -1.39 -6.31
N ARG A 54 -28.56 -1.04 -5.02
CA ARG A 54 -29.66 -0.31 -4.37
C ARG A 54 -29.83 1.09 -4.94
N LYS A 55 -28.74 1.82 -5.19
CA LYS A 55 -28.78 3.17 -5.79
C LYS A 55 -29.23 3.16 -7.26
N ALA A 56 -28.84 2.13 -8.01
CA ALA A 56 -29.24 1.92 -9.39
C ALA A 56 -30.66 1.31 -9.55
N ASP A 57 -31.32 0.95 -8.44
CA ASP A 57 -32.65 0.32 -8.42
C ASP A 57 -32.68 -0.94 -9.31
N LEU A 58 -31.90 -1.94 -8.92
CA LEU A 58 -31.79 -3.23 -9.62
C LEU A 58 -32.59 -4.32 -8.88
N PRO A 59 -33.37 -5.17 -9.58
CA PRO A 59 -34.14 -6.28 -9.00
C PRO A 59 -33.22 -7.46 -8.66
N VAL A 60 -32.27 -7.25 -7.74
CA VAL A 60 -31.22 -8.23 -7.47
C VAL A 60 -31.77 -9.52 -6.86
N GLU A 61 -32.76 -9.42 -5.98
CA GLU A 61 -33.35 -10.59 -5.29
C GLU A 61 -33.91 -11.63 -6.27
N GLU A 62 -34.46 -11.21 -7.42
CA GLU A 62 -34.94 -12.11 -8.47
C GLU A 62 -33.81 -12.69 -9.36
N CYS A 63 -32.63 -12.08 -9.44
CA CYS A 63 -31.50 -12.52 -10.29
C CYS A 63 -30.22 -12.93 -9.54
N LEU A 64 -30.29 -12.97 -8.22
CA LEU A 64 -29.22 -13.39 -7.33
C LEU A 64 -28.80 -14.84 -7.63
N VAL A 65 -27.49 -15.02 -7.81
CA VAL A 65 -26.85 -16.34 -7.93
C VAL A 65 -26.07 -16.66 -6.66
N ASN A 66 -25.30 -15.69 -6.14
CA ASN A 66 -24.53 -15.87 -4.93
C ASN A 66 -24.29 -14.52 -4.20
N GLN A 67 -24.12 -14.55 -2.87
CA GLN A 67 -23.89 -13.37 -2.05
C GLN A 67 -22.43 -13.28 -1.60
N ILE A 68 -21.64 -12.62 -2.44
CA ILE A 68 -20.21 -12.48 -2.29
C ILE A 68 -19.85 -11.58 -1.11
N ARG A 69 -19.13 -12.15 -0.14
CA ARG A 69 -18.57 -11.44 1.02
C ARG A 69 -17.33 -10.65 0.64
N GLY A 70 -16.60 -11.04 -0.40
CA GLY A 70 -15.75 -10.10 -1.12
C GLY A 70 -14.85 -10.74 -2.18
N ALA A 71 -13.63 -10.25 -2.32
CA ALA A 71 -12.70 -10.64 -3.37
C ALA A 71 -11.44 -11.32 -2.81
N HIS A 72 -10.76 -12.04 -3.68
CA HIS A 72 -9.46 -12.69 -3.61
C HIS A 72 -8.75 -12.27 -4.91
N ILE A 73 -8.35 -11.01 -5.06
CA ILE A 73 -7.57 -10.57 -6.24
C ILE A 73 -6.20 -11.36 -6.27
N PHE A 74 -5.36 -11.32 -7.31
CA PHE A 74 -4.17 -12.19 -7.31
C PHE A 74 -3.07 -11.72 -8.26
N SER A 75 -1.85 -12.20 -7.97
CA SER A 75 -0.62 -11.98 -8.74
C SER A 75 -0.36 -12.97 -9.89
N PRO A 76 0.65 -12.70 -10.77
CA PRO A 76 1.14 -13.67 -11.72
C PRO A 76 1.96 -14.75 -10.98
N ASN A 77 2.40 -14.48 -9.75
CA ASN A 77 3.03 -15.43 -8.84
C ASN A 77 2.10 -15.93 -7.71
N HIS A 78 0.78 -15.91 -7.94
CA HIS A 78 -0.27 -16.64 -7.19
C HIS A 78 -0.55 -16.22 -5.74
N SER A 79 -0.14 -15.03 -5.38
CA SER A 79 -0.52 -14.34 -4.16
C SER A 79 -2.03 -13.90 -4.18
N VAL A 80 -2.84 -13.93 -3.08
CA VAL A 80 -4.37 -14.01 -2.98
C VAL A 80 -5.22 -13.00 -2.08
N LEU A 81 -6.13 -12.16 -2.63
CA LEU A 81 -6.47 -10.79 -2.11
C LEU A 81 -7.78 -10.63 -1.30
N THR A 82 -7.88 -11.26 -0.13
CA THR A 82 -9.07 -11.43 0.75
C THR A 82 -9.84 -10.18 1.25
N ILE A 83 -10.36 -9.34 0.35
CA ILE A 83 -11.44 -8.41 0.68
C ILE A 83 -12.62 -9.27 1.12
N GLU A 84 -13.15 -9.03 2.33
CA GLU A 84 -14.21 -9.85 2.89
C GLU A 84 -15.04 -9.04 3.87
N ARG A 85 -16.36 -9.11 3.84
CA ARG A 85 -17.23 -8.42 4.79
C ARG A 85 -18.11 -9.38 5.58
N SER A 86 -18.46 -8.94 6.79
CA SER A 86 -19.28 -9.68 7.76
C SER A 86 -20.76 -9.73 7.40
N LYS A 87 -21.18 -8.91 6.44
CA LYS A 87 -22.35 -9.16 5.58
C LYS A 87 -21.83 -9.15 4.13
N PRO A 88 -22.50 -9.83 3.19
CA PRO A 88 -22.22 -9.68 1.77
C PRO A 88 -22.11 -8.22 1.33
N ILE A 89 -21.32 -7.96 0.29
CA ILE A 89 -21.16 -6.61 -0.29
C ILE A 89 -21.21 -6.53 -1.79
N ALA A 90 -20.98 -7.65 -2.47
CA ALA A 90 -21.36 -7.79 -3.85
C ALA A 90 -22.38 -8.90 -3.97
N ASN A 91 -23.38 -8.70 -4.80
CA ASN A 91 -24.20 -9.80 -5.28
C ASN A 91 -23.55 -10.27 -6.59
N LEU A 92 -23.32 -11.58 -6.70
CA LEU A 92 -23.17 -12.21 -8.00
C LEU A 92 -24.57 -12.47 -8.53
N ILE A 93 -24.85 -11.95 -9.71
CA ILE A 93 -26.13 -12.07 -10.40
C ILE A 93 -25.97 -12.79 -11.74
N ASN A 94 -27.00 -13.51 -12.16
CA ASN A 94 -27.12 -13.96 -13.55
C ASN A 94 -27.47 -12.72 -14.39
N ARG A 95 -26.58 -12.29 -15.28
CA ARG A 95 -26.76 -11.02 -16.02
C ARG A 95 -27.80 -11.15 -17.11
N SER A 96 -27.91 -12.29 -17.78
CA SER A 96 -29.02 -12.59 -18.70
C SER A 96 -30.37 -12.40 -18.01
N LYS A 97 -30.51 -12.86 -16.76
CA LYS A 97 -31.72 -12.75 -15.95
C LYS A 97 -31.94 -11.34 -15.42
N LEU A 98 -30.91 -10.60 -14.98
CA LEU A 98 -31.06 -9.17 -14.64
C LEU A 98 -31.60 -8.39 -15.84
N ASP A 99 -30.94 -8.53 -16.99
CA ASP A 99 -31.25 -7.76 -18.17
C ASP A 99 -32.66 -8.15 -18.69
N ALA A 100 -33.03 -9.44 -18.64
CA ALA A 100 -34.40 -9.89 -18.91
C ALA A 100 -35.45 -9.37 -17.92
N LEU A 101 -35.13 -9.23 -16.62
CA LEU A 101 -36.02 -8.62 -15.63
C LEU A 101 -36.19 -7.11 -15.86
N LEU A 102 -35.12 -6.41 -16.23
CA LEU A 102 -35.16 -5.00 -16.61
C LEU A 102 -35.97 -4.80 -17.90
N ALA A 103 -35.87 -5.71 -18.88
CA ALA A 103 -36.68 -5.71 -20.09
C ALA A 103 -38.16 -6.00 -19.80
N LYS A 104 -38.46 -7.00 -18.95
CA LYS A 104 -39.82 -7.29 -18.46
C LYS A 104 -40.40 -6.10 -17.70
N THR A 105 -39.58 -5.34 -16.97
CA THR A 105 -39.98 -4.11 -16.27
C THR A 105 -40.27 -2.98 -17.24
N ALA A 106 -39.41 -2.79 -18.26
CA ALA A 106 -39.64 -1.82 -19.32
C ALA A 106 -40.92 -2.14 -20.11
N GLN A 107 -41.13 -3.40 -20.52
CA GLN A 107 -42.34 -3.87 -21.22
C GLN A 107 -43.61 -3.71 -20.38
N LYS A 108 -43.58 -4.10 -19.10
CA LYS A 108 -44.66 -3.81 -18.14
C LYS A 108 -44.97 -2.31 -18.03
N SER A 109 -43.96 -1.46 -18.22
CA SER A 109 -44.12 0.00 -18.20
C SER A 109 -44.57 0.58 -19.55
N GLY A 110 -44.67 -0.22 -20.61
CA GLY A 110 -45.10 0.21 -21.95
C GLY A 110 -44.02 0.22 -23.04
N ALA A 111 -42.76 -0.11 -22.73
CA ALA A 111 -41.67 -0.10 -23.72
C ALA A 111 -41.81 -1.25 -24.73
N ASN A 112 -41.76 -0.92 -26.03
CA ASN A 112 -41.67 -1.92 -27.08
C ASN A 112 -40.22 -2.47 -27.15
N ILE A 113 -40.03 -3.77 -27.34
CA ILE A 113 -38.69 -4.38 -27.48
C ILE A 113 -38.64 -5.21 -28.76
N ARG A 114 -37.74 -4.80 -29.67
CA ARG A 114 -37.51 -5.43 -30.97
C ARG A 114 -36.21 -6.22 -30.97
N LEU A 115 -36.35 -7.53 -30.80
CA LEU A 115 -35.27 -8.52 -30.92
C LEU A 115 -34.90 -8.79 -32.39
N ASN A 116 -33.74 -9.38 -32.64
CA ASN A 116 -33.21 -9.69 -33.99
C ASN A 116 -33.17 -8.46 -34.93
N THR A 117 -33.00 -7.26 -34.35
CA THR A 117 -33.13 -5.97 -35.06
C THR A 117 -31.89 -5.11 -34.82
N ARG A 118 -31.02 -5.01 -35.81
CA ARG A 118 -29.71 -4.34 -35.77
C ARG A 118 -29.78 -2.91 -36.33
N LEU A 119 -28.94 -2.01 -35.83
CA LEU A 119 -28.74 -0.68 -36.42
C LEU A 119 -27.70 -0.70 -37.56
N ILE A 120 -28.06 -0.16 -38.73
CA ILE A 120 -27.20 -0.06 -39.90
C ILE A 120 -26.72 1.37 -40.17
N ASP A 121 -27.59 2.37 -40.03
CA ASP A 121 -27.29 3.80 -40.27
C ASP A 121 -28.29 4.72 -39.52
N ILE A 122 -27.95 5.99 -39.30
CA ILE A 122 -28.86 7.02 -38.75
C ILE A 122 -28.70 8.31 -39.57
N ARG A 123 -29.75 8.70 -40.31
CA ARG A 123 -29.79 9.96 -41.07
C ARG A 123 -30.84 10.87 -40.45
N LYS A 124 -30.40 12.00 -39.87
CA LYS A 124 -31.25 12.92 -39.10
C LYS A 124 -32.02 12.15 -38.01
N ASN A 125 -33.34 12.10 -38.08
CA ASN A 125 -34.25 11.40 -37.16
C ASN A 125 -34.66 9.98 -37.63
N THR A 126 -34.01 9.45 -38.68
CA THR A 126 -34.37 8.19 -39.33
C THR A 126 -33.27 7.16 -39.15
N LEU A 127 -33.59 6.07 -38.45
CA LEU A 127 -32.74 4.90 -38.27
C LEU A 127 -33.00 3.91 -39.41
N PHE A 128 -31.93 3.41 -40.02
CA PHE A 128 -31.96 2.30 -40.95
C PHE A 128 -31.57 1.05 -40.17
N LEU A 129 -32.46 0.07 -40.18
CA LEU A 129 -32.36 -1.14 -39.39
C LEU A 129 -32.27 -2.36 -40.29
N GLU A 130 -31.75 -3.45 -39.76
CA GLU A 130 -31.87 -4.79 -40.33
C GLU A 130 -32.65 -5.64 -39.32
N SER A 131 -33.83 -6.13 -39.69
CA SER A 131 -34.61 -7.06 -38.86
C SER A 131 -34.71 -8.40 -39.57
N ARG A 132 -34.12 -9.45 -38.99
CA ARG A 132 -34.12 -10.83 -39.54
C ARG A 132 -33.72 -10.90 -41.02
N GLY A 133 -32.67 -10.19 -41.41
CA GLY A 133 -32.15 -10.15 -42.79
C GLY A 133 -32.97 -9.30 -43.77
N ARG A 134 -33.92 -8.46 -43.29
CA ARG A 134 -34.65 -7.49 -44.10
C ARG A 134 -34.30 -6.06 -43.68
N GLY A 135 -34.05 -5.20 -44.65
CA GLY A 135 -33.88 -3.77 -44.43
C GLY A 135 -35.18 -3.12 -43.96
N GLU A 136 -35.12 -2.33 -42.90
CA GLU A 136 -36.23 -1.61 -42.29
C GLU A 136 -35.87 -0.15 -42.01
N ILE A 137 -36.88 0.70 -41.84
CA ILE A 137 -36.71 2.12 -41.53
C ILE A 137 -37.60 2.49 -40.35
N LEU A 138 -37.01 3.09 -39.31
CA LEU A 138 -37.69 3.62 -38.14
C LEU A 138 -37.42 5.12 -38.02
N LYS A 139 -38.48 5.94 -37.93
CA LYS A 139 -38.36 7.33 -37.49
C LYS A 139 -38.45 7.40 -35.97
N ALA A 140 -37.57 8.17 -35.34
CA ALA A 140 -37.56 8.39 -33.90
C ALA A 140 -37.26 9.85 -33.56
N SER A 141 -37.96 10.40 -32.57
CA SER A 141 -37.76 11.78 -32.11
C SER A 141 -36.39 11.97 -31.47
N GLN A 142 -35.95 10.98 -30.70
CA GLN A 142 -34.66 10.91 -30.01
C GLN A 142 -34.04 9.52 -30.18
N VAL A 143 -32.72 9.43 -30.14
CA VAL A 143 -31.96 8.17 -30.24
C VAL A 143 -31.00 8.01 -29.06
N VAL A 144 -31.11 6.90 -28.34
CA VAL A 144 -30.25 6.55 -27.22
C VAL A 144 -29.31 5.43 -27.65
N GLY A 145 -28.01 5.71 -27.73
CA GLY A 145 -26.98 4.70 -27.92
C GLY A 145 -26.62 4.04 -26.60
N SER A 146 -27.15 2.85 -26.36
CA SER A 146 -26.74 1.90 -25.32
C SER A 146 -26.17 0.61 -25.95
N ASP A 147 -25.75 0.70 -27.22
CA ASP A 147 -25.29 -0.36 -28.12
C ASP A 147 -23.83 -0.78 -27.85
N GLY A 148 -23.49 -0.86 -26.56
CA GLY A 148 -22.29 -1.51 -26.06
C GLY A 148 -20.95 -0.86 -26.43
N PRO A 149 -19.83 -1.57 -26.22
CA PRO A 149 -18.49 -1.06 -26.52
C PRO A 149 -18.31 -0.75 -28.01
N ASN A 150 -18.88 -1.55 -28.91
CA ASN A 150 -18.81 -1.38 -30.37
C ASN A 150 -19.83 -0.38 -30.94
N SER A 151 -20.48 0.43 -30.10
CA SER A 151 -21.57 1.37 -30.44
C SER A 151 -21.48 1.99 -31.84
N LYS A 152 -22.41 1.56 -32.70
CA LYS A 152 -22.65 2.12 -34.03
C LYS A 152 -23.22 3.53 -33.90
N THR A 153 -24.07 3.76 -32.89
CA THR A 153 -24.67 5.06 -32.57
C THR A 153 -23.61 6.10 -32.25
N ARG A 154 -22.61 5.77 -31.41
CA ARG A 154 -21.46 6.63 -31.07
C ARG A 154 -20.66 7.03 -32.32
N ASN A 155 -20.36 6.05 -33.19
CA ASN A 155 -19.64 6.30 -34.43
C ASN A 155 -20.43 7.23 -35.38
N LEU A 156 -21.76 7.09 -35.45
CA LEU A 156 -22.65 7.94 -36.23
C LEU A 156 -22.87 9.34 -35.63
N MET A 157 -22.58 9.52 -34.32
CA MET A 157 -22.46 10.84 -33.68
C MET A 157 -21.07 11.48 -33.93
N GLY A 158 -20.21 10.88 -34.76
CA GLY A 158 -18.86 11.37 -35.06
C GLY A 158 -17.83 11.10 -33.96
N ILE A 159 -18.21 10.42 -32.87
CA ILE A 159 -17.34 10.17 -31.71
C ILE A 159 -16.51 8.90 -32.00
N GLN A 160 -15.33 9.07 -32.58
CA GLN A 160 -14.46 7.93 -32.89
C GLN A 160 -13.81 7.33 -31.63
N SER A 161 -13.67 6.01 -31.64
CA SER A 161 -13.01 5.19 -30.61
C SER A 161 -11.97 4.27 -31.25
N THR A 162 -10.81 4.09 -30.62
CA THR A 162 -9.71 3.26 -31.11
C THR A 162 -9.60 1.93 -30.36
N MET A 163 -8.85 0.97 -30.90
CA MET A 163 -8.61 -0.32 -30.23
C MET A 163 -7.90 -0.20 -28.87
N ASN A 164 -7.26 0.94 -28.56
CA ASN A 164 -6.65 1.18 -27.24
C ASN A 164 -7.64 1.77 -26.21
N ASP A 165 -8.88 2.09 -26.60
CA ASP A 165 -9.94 2.59 -25.70
C ASP A 165 -10.68 1.46 -24.96
N PHE A 166 -10.30 0.21 -25.23
CA PHE A 166 -10.97 -1.01 -24.75
C PHE A 166 -9.95 -2.04 -24.25
N ILE A 167 -10.49 -2.99 -23.49
CA ILE A 167 -9.87 -4.27 -23.12
C ILE A 167 -10.67 -5.38 -23.79
N HIS A 168 -10.02 -6.45 -24.23
CA HIS A 168 -10.66 -7.65 -24.78
C HIS A 168 -10.62 -8.78 -23.75
N SER A 169 -11.79 -9.25 -23.32
CA SER A 169 -11.94 -10.29 -22.31
C SER A 169 -12.54 -11.58 -22.83
N PHE A 170 -12.13 -12.69 -22.21
CA PHE A 170 -12.64 -14.04 -22.43
C PHE A 170 -12.93 -14.68 -21.07
N GLN A 171 -14.05 -15.38 -20.97
CA GLN A 171 -14.56 -15.98 -19.74
C GLN A 171 -15.19 -17.33 -20.08
N VAL A 172 -15.14 -18.27 -19.14
CA VAL A 172 -15.93 -19.49 -19.14
C VAL A 172 -16.77 -19.58 -17.87
N LYS A 173 -17.84 -20.36 -17.94
CA LYS A 173 -18.45 -20.96 -16.75
C LYS A 173 -18.02 -22.42 -16.71
N ALA A 174 -17.58 -22.89 -15.54
CA ALA A 174 -17.00 -24.21 -15.39
C ALA A 174 -17.40 -24.89 -14.07
N THR A 175 -17.43 -26.23 -14.08
CA THR A 175 -17.38 -27.05 -12.87
C THR A 175 -15.98 -27.08 -12.29
N GLY A 176 -15.86 -27.36 -10.99
CA GLY A 176 -14.59 -27.47 -10.28
C GLY A 176 -14.82 -27.49 -8.76
N ILE A 177 -13.84 -27.00 -7.99
CA ILE A 177 -13.95 -26.79 -6.54
C ILE A 177 -13.53 -25.35 -6.21
N PHE A 178 -14.47 -24.57 -5.66
CA PHE A 178 -14.30 -23.14 -5.41
C PHE A 178 -14.80 -22.76 -4.00
N ASP A 179 -14.30 -21.65 -3.45
CA ASP A 179 -14.90 -21.05 -2.25
C ASP A 179 -16.10 -20.17 -2.67
N PRO A 180 -17.33 -20.41 -2.19
CA PRO A 180 -18.50 -19.63 -2.58
C PRO A 180 -18.49 -18.19 -2.07
N ASP A 181 -17.80 -17.87 -0.97
CA ASP A 181 -17.93 -16.55 -0.34
C ASP A 181 -17.08 -15.46 -1.04
N PHE A 182 -16.20 -15.88 -1.97
CA PHE A 182 -15.12 -15.09 -2.52
C PHE A 182 -15.04 -15.11 -4.04
N VAL A 183 -15.30 -13.96 -4.66
CA VAL A 183 -14.72 -13.64 -5.98
C VAL A 183 -13.22 -13.79 -5.90
N GLU A 184 -12.58 -14.21 -6.97
CA GLU A 184 -11.16 -14.06 -7.20
C GLU A 184 -10.92 -13.16 -8.42
N LEU A 185 -9.86 -12.35 -8.41
CA LEU A 185 -9.36 -11.60 -9.59
C LEU A 185 -7.87 -12.00 -9.77
N TYR A 186 -7.26 -11.88 -10.94
CA TYR A 186 -5.93 -12.47 -11.23
C TYR A 186 -5.19 -11.68 -12.30
N PHE A 187 -4.48 -10.60 -11.96
CA PHE A 187 -3.77 -9.85 -13.02
C PHE A 187 -2.50 -10.64 -13.39
N GLY A 188 -2.04 -10.56 -14.64
CA GLY A 188 -0.90 -11.33 -15.12
C GLY A 188 -0.51 -10.96 -16.55
N GLY A 189 0.58 -11.53 -17.09
CA GLY A 189 0.96 -11.35 -18.49
C GLY A 189 -0.10 -11.89 -19.45
N PHE A 190 -0.78 -12.98 -19.06
CA PHE A 190 -2.01 -13.47 -19.69
C PHE A 190 -3.11 -12.39 -19.72
N ALA A 191 -3.21 -11.56 -18.69
CA ALA A 191 -4.17 -10.47 -18.59
C ALA A 191 -3.54 -9.09 -18.88
N TRP A 192 -2.53 -9.01 -19.77
CA TRP A 192 -1.78 -7.77 -20.00
C TRP A 192 -2.72 -6.59 -20.29
N ASN A 193 -2.55 -5.47 -19.56
CA ASN A 193 -3.37 -4.25 -19.63
C ASN A 193 -4.73 -4.33 -18.88
N PHE A 194 -5.08 -5.45 -18.23
CA PHE A 194 -6.25 -5.62 -17.34
C PHE A 194 -6.01 -6.76 -16.30
N PHE A 195 -6.99 -7.65 -16.09
CA PHE A 195 -6.92 -8.74 -15.10
C PHE A 195 -7.81 -9.96 -15.40
N GLY A 196 -7.39 -11.12 -14.87
CA GLY A 196 -8.13 -12.38 -14.71
C GLY A 196 -9.15 -12.38 -13.57
N TRP A 197 -9.94 -13.45 -13.44
CA TRP A 197 -10.90 -13.66 -12.34
C TRP A 197 -11.43 -15.10 -12.25
N ILE A 198 -11.97 -15.47 -11.07
CA ILE A 198 -12.77 -16.68 -10.81
C ILE A 198 -13.92 -16.26 -9.89
N ILE A 199 -15.16 -16.26 -10.37
CA ILE A 199 -16.28 -15.66 -9.63
C ILE A 199 -17.31 -16.76 -9.32
N PRO A 200 -17.41 -17.21 -8.05
CA PRO A 200 -18.07 -18.47 -7.71
C PRO A 200 -19.59 -18.32 -7.71
N GLU A 201 -20.28 -19.19 -8.45
CA GLU A 201 -21.73 -19.34 -8.32
C GLU A 201 -22.10 -20.18 -7.09
N ASN A 202 -21.26 -21.15 -6.73
CA ASN A 202 -21.33 -21.95 -5.50
C ASN A 202 -20.00 -22.72 -5.31
N LYS A 203 -19.96 -23.73 -4.44
CA LYS A 203 -18.77 -24.58 -4.18
C LYS A 203 -18.26 -25.36 -5.40
N ASN A 204 -19.11 -25.61 -6.39
CA ASN A 204 -18.84 -26.50 -7.52
C ASN A 204 -18.83 -25.78 -8.88
N ASN A 205 -19.37 -24.56 -8.97
CA ASN A 205 -19.47 -23.80 -10.22
C ASN A 205 -18.85 -22.40 -10.06
N ALA A 206 -18.05 -21.95 -11.03
CA ALA A 206 -17.54 -20.58 -11.08
C ALA A 206 -17.44 -20.01 -12.50
N ARG A 207 -17.37 -18.67 -12.59
CA ARG A 207 -17.13 -17.89 -13.81
C ARG A 207 -15.67 -17.46 -13.85
N ILE A 208 -14.86 -18.17 -14.62
CA ILE A 208 -13.40 -18.05 -14.69
C ILE A 208 -13.08 -17.23 -15.94
N GLY A 209 -12.26 -16.19 -15.88
CA GLY A 209 -12.02 -15.33 -17.06
C GLY A 209 -10.82 -14.41 -16.95
N LEU A 210 -10.62 -13.57 -17.97
CA LEU A 210 -9.67 -12.45 -17.98
C LEU A 210 -10.01 -11.39 -19.00
N GLY A 211 -9.47 -10.19 -18.81
CA GLY A 211 -9.28 -9.18 -19.84
C GLY A 211 -7.80 -9.01 -20.19
N CYS A 212 -7.51 -8.75 -21.46
CA CYS A 212 -6.19 -8.40 -21.97
C CYS A 212 -6.28 -7.28 -23.03
N LYS A 213 -5.14 -6.73 -23.46
CA LYS A 213 -5.10 -5.66 -24.46
C LYS A 213 -5.73 -6.08 -25.80
N THR A 214 -6.63 -5.28 -26.35
CA THR A 214 -7.20 -5.46 -27.71
C THR A 214 -6.08 -5.57 -28.76
N GLY A 215 -6.20 -6.56 -29.65
CA GLY A 215 -5.14 -6.97 -30.59
C GLY A 215 -4.38 -8.24 -30.15
N LEU A 216 -4.53 -8.67 -28.90
CA LEU A 216 -4.18 -10.03 -28.46
C LEU A 216 -5.36 -10.98 -28.67
N ASN A 217 -5.09 -12.29 -28.77
CA ASN A 217 -6.13 -13.34 -28.75
C ASN A 217 -6.43 -13.71 -27.29
N PRO A 218 -7.63 -13.39 -26.75
CA PRO A 218 -7.91 -13.54 -25.33
C PRO A 218 -8.16 -15.00 -24.93
N LYS A 219 -8.58 -15.88 -25.86
CA LYS A 219 -8.70 -17.32 -25.58
C LYS A 219 -7.32 -17.95 -25.36
N LYS A 220 -6.35 -17.69 -26.24
CA LYS A 220 -4.95 -18.13 -26.01
C LYS A 220 -4.34 -17.61 -24.71
N GLN A 221 -4.77 -16.42 -24.26
CA GLN A 221 -4.38 -15.93 -22.93
C GLN A 221 -5.11 -16.69 -21.81
N PHE A 222 -6.38 -17.02 -22.01
CA PHE A 222 -7.20 -17.76 -21.05
C PHE A 222 -6.69 -19.20 -20.87
N ASP A 223 -6.35 -19.89 -21.96
CA ASP A 223 -5.74 -21.22 -21.94
C ASP A 223 -4.44 -21.21 -21.10
N ALA A 224 -3.62 -20.17 -21.27
CA ALA A 224 -2.41 -19.95 -20.48
C ALA A 224 -2.70 -19.63 -19.00
N PHE A 225 -3.76 -18.85 -18.71
CA PHE A 225 -4.23 -18.60 -17.33
C PHE A 225 -4.66 -19.90 -16.65
N VAL A 226 -5.49 -20.73 -17.30
CA VAL A 226 -5.94 -22.03 -16.78
C VAL A 226 -4.78 -22.98 -16.54
N GLN A 227 -3.88 -23.15 -17.53
CA GLN A 227 -2.68 -23.98 -17.37
C GLN A 227 -1.75 -23.48 -16.26
N GLN A 228 -1.50 -22.17 -16.18
CA GLN A 228 -0.64 -21.57 -15.15
C GLN A 228 -1.23 -21.74 -13.75
N LYS A 229 -2.56 -21.67 -13.61
CA LYS A 229 -3.30 -21.91 -12.36
C LYS A 229 -3.47 -23.39 -12.02
N LYS A 230 -3.28 -24.29 -12.99
CA LYS A 230 -3.58 -25.73 -12.87
C LYS A 230 -5.01 -25.96 -12.35
N LEU A 231 -5.95 -25.20 -12.91
CA LEU A 231 -7.37 -25.36 -12.57
C LEU A 231 -7.86 -26.67 -13.16
N ASP A 232 -8.30 -27.57 -12.28
CA ASP A 232 -8.98 -28.81 -12.62
C ASP A 232 -10.47 -28.49 -12.76
N ILE A 233 -10.90 -28.25 -14.01
CA ILE A 233 -12.20 -27.66 -14.35
C ILE A 233 -12.75 -28.21 -15.67
N ASP A 234 -14.06 -28.47 -15.74
CA ASP A 234 -14.75 -28.76 -17.00
C ASP A 234 -15.52 -27.53 -17.48
N VAL A 235 -15.28 -27.11 -18.73
CA VAL A 235 -15.95 -25.94 -19.31
C VAL A 235 -17.39 -26.29 -19.69
N LEU A 236 -18.35 -25.56 -19.12
CA LEU A 236 -19.77 -25.66 -19.44
C LEU A 236 -20.17 -24.67 -20.55
N GLU A 237 -19.66 -23.43 -20.48
CA GLU A 237 -20.03 -22.31 -21.35
C GLU A 237 -18.80 -21.41 -21.60
N GLU A 238 -18.66 -20.81 -22.79
CA GLU A 238 -17.62 -19.82 -23.11
C GLU A 238 -18.25 -18.48 -23.55
N SER A 239 -17.65 -17.34 -23.17
CA SER A 239 -18.03 -16.01 -23.66
C SER A 239 -16.84 -15.07 -23.82
N SER A 240 -16.95 -14.08 -24.70
CA SER A 240 -15.89 -13.10 -24.96
C SER A 240 -16.49 -11.74 -25.31
N PHE A 241 -15.96 -10.67 -24.72
CA PHE A 241 -16.54 -9.33 -24.78
C PHE A 241 -15.48 -8.23 -24.64
N LEU A 242 -15.83 -6.98 -24.97
CA LEU A 242 -14.96 -5.82 -24.80
C LEU A 242 -15.38 -5.01 -23.55
N ILE A 243 -14.41 -4.55 -22.76
CA ILE A 243 -14.63 -3.68 -21.60
C ILE A 243 -14.11 -2.27 -21.95
N PRO A 244 -14.93 -1.19 -21.85
CA PRO A 244 -14.48 0.16 -22.18
C PRO A 244 -13.57 0.76 -21.08
N CYS A 245 -12.40 1.30 -21.48
CA CYS A 245 -11.33 1.72 -20.57
C CYS A 245 -10.55 2.98 -21.05
N ARG A 246 -11.27 4.02 -21.46
CA ARG A 246 -10.73 5.37 -21.77
C ARG A 246 -11.34 6.45 -20.86
N LYS A 247 -10.81 7.67 -20.98
CA LYS A 247 -11.39 8.86 -20.34
C LYS A 247 -12.86 9.02 -20.75
N PRO A 248 -13.78 9.33 -19.81
CA PRO A 248 -15.17 9.61 -20.14
C PRO A 248 -15.31 10.68 -21.20
N LEU A 249 -16.34 10.54 -22.03
CA LEU A 249 -16.62 11.50 -23.10
C LEU A 249 -16.95 12.88 -22.52
N ASP A 250 -16.48 13.93 -23.18
CA ASP A 250 -16.73 15.29 -22.69
C ASP A 250 -18.17 15.74 -22.95
N ASN A 251 -18.72 15.38 -24.12
CA ASN A 251 -20.12 15.51 -24.51
C ASN A 251 -20.73 14.12 -24.75
N LEU A 252 -21.88 13.85 -24.16
CA LEU A 252 -22.69 12.62 -24.33
C LEU A 252 -23.89 12.82 -25.25
N VAL A 253 -24.12 14.04 -25.74
CA VAL A 253 -25.29 14.46 -26.54
C VAL A 253 -24.82 15.11 -27.84
N ALA A 254 -25.48 14.78 -28.95
CA ALA A 254 -25.32 15.43 -30.26
C ALA A 254 -26.66 15.42 -31.01
N ASP A 255 -27.13 16.57 -31.46
CA ASP A 255 -28.47 16.78 -32.02
C ASP A 255 -29.58 16.13 -31.17
N ASN A 256 -30.30 15.16 -31.74
CA ASN A 256 -31.35 14.38 -31.09
C ASN A 256 -30.85 13.00 -30.58
N LYS A 257 -29.56 12.90 -30.24
CA LYS A 257 -28.90 11.63 -29.89
C LYS A 257 -28.13 11.77 -28.58
N LEU A 258 -28.13 10.72 -27.76
CA LEU A 258 -27.26 10.64 -26.57
C LEU A 258 -26.72 9.22 -26.32
N LEU A 259 -25.65 9.11 -25.53
CA LEU A 259 -24.95 7.85 -25.25
C LEU A 259 -25.01 7.46 -23.76
N VAL A 260 -25.16 6.16 -23.48
CA VAL A 260 -25.34 5.60 -22.13
C VAL A 260 -24.46 4.36 -21.92
N GLY A 261 -23.95 4.16 -20.71
CA GLY A 261 -23.23 2.93 -20.32
C GLY A 261 -21.94 2.72 -21.11
N ASP A 262 -21.75 1.53 -21.67
CA ASP A 262 -20.50 1.17 -22.37
C ASP A 262 -20.28 1.94 -23.67
N ALA A 263 -21.34 2.46 -24.29
CA ALA A 263 -21.23 3.42 -25.38
C ALA A 263 -20.60 4.75 -24.92
N ALA A 264 -20.57 5.01 -23.60
CA ALA A 264 -20.16 6.26 -22.94
C ALA A 264 -18.95 6.15 -21.96
N PHE A 265 -18.38 4.97 -21.72
CA PHE A 265 -17.09 4.66 -21.03
C PHE A 265 -16.94 4.91 -19.49
N GLN A 266 -16.99 3.87 -18.61
CA GLN A 266 -17.35 4.03 -17.17
C GLN A 266 -16.68 3.08 -16.00
N THR A 267 -15.32 3.00 -15.62
CA THR A 267 -14.60 2.04 -14.58
C THR A 267 -13.23 2.38 -13.76
N LYS A 268 -12.84 1.81 -12.53
CA LYS A 268 -12.03 2.38 -11.28
C LYS A 268 -10.56 1.97 -10.70
N ALA A 269 -9.80 2.80 -9.86
CA ALA A 269 -8.70 2.47 -8.78
C ALA A 269 -8.16 3.57 -7.65
N THR A 270 -7.11 3.43 -6.72
CA THR A 270 -6.61 4.30 -5.47
C THR A 270 -5.21 4.03 -4.60
N SER A 271 -4.59 4.91 -3.66
CA SER A 271 -3.09 4.96 -3.10
C SER A 271 -2.40 6.01 -1.96
N ILE A 272 -1.54 6.14 -0.81
CA ILE A 272 -0.56 5.60 0.36
C ILE A 272 0.89 6.20 0.93
N ASP A 273 1.32 7.48 1.14
CA ASP A 273 2.59 8.11 1.80
C ASP A 273 4.17 7.82 1.72
N PHE A 274 5.00 8.57 0.91
CA PHE A 274 6.52 8.69 0.81
C PHE A 274 7.34 8.58 2.11
N GLU A 275 7.31 9.64 2.93
CA GLU A 275 8.21 9.74 4.10
C GLU A 275 7.69 8.84 5.22
N GLU A 276 6.55 8.20 5.00
CA GLU A 276 6.11 7.13 5.85
C GLU A 276 7.00 5.89 5.61
N PRO A 277 7.56 5.36 6.70
CA PRO A 277 8.29 4.12 6.67
C PRO A 277 7.38 3.01 6.17
N ILE A 278 7.82 2.42 5.06
CA ILE A 278 7.50 1.06 4.74
C ILE A 278 8.63 0.21 5.30
N LEU A 279 8.29 -0.77 6.12
CA LEU A 279 9.20 -1.90 6.30
C LEU A 279 9.34 -2.61 4.90
N ILE A 280 10.30 -3.47 4.63
CA ILE A 280 10.35 -4.42 3.49
C ILE A 280 11.14 -5.65 3.91
N GLU A 281 10.99 -6.75 3.20
CA GLU A 281 12.07 -7.70 3.00
C GLU A 281 12.62 -7.50 1.58
N GLU A 282 13.93 -7.56 1.36
CA GLU A 282 14.53 -7.54 0.02
C GLU A 282 15.75 -8.44 0.04
N ASN A 283 15.77 -9.43 -0.86
CA ASN A 283 16.78 -10.50 -0.89
C ASN A 283 16.89 -11.26 0.45
N GLY A 284 15.75 -11.51 1.12
CA GLY A 284 15.67 -12.18 2.43
C GLY A 284 16.03 -11.31 3.65
N LEU A 285 16.32 -10.02 3.44
CA LEU A 285 16.75 -9.09 4.48
C LEU A 285 15.67 -8.06 4.81
N LEU A 286 15.26 -8.01 6.07
CA LEU A 286 14.31 -7.05 6.63
C LEU A 286 14.89 -5.63 6.64
N LYS A 287 14.19 -4.63 6.10
CA LYS A 287 14.65 -3.23 6.05
C LYS A 287 13.48 -2.30 6.33
N ASN A 288 13.56 -1.42 7.33
CA ASN A 288 12.65 -0.27 7.40
C ASN A 288 13.18 0.84 6.47
N VAL A 289 12.36 1.38 5.57
CA VAL A 289 12.78 2.26 4.46
C VAL A 289 11.67 3.27 4.10
N ARG A 290 12.00 4.40 3.47
CA ARG A 290 10.96 5.32 2.98
C ARG A 290 10.28 4.66 1.80
N ILE A 291 8.95 4.66 1.78
CA ILE A 291 8.23 3.99 0.70
C ILE A 291 8.52 4.59 -0.68
N GLY A 292 8.97 5.85 -0.69
CA GLY A 292 9.41 6.55 -1.88
C GLY A 292 10.75 6.19 -2.46
N GLU A 293 11.70 5.74 -1.65
CA GLU A 293 12.91 5.12 -2.17
C GLU A 293 12.53 3.87 -2.98
N VAL A 294 11.68 3.02 -2.41
CA VAL A 294 11.30 1.71 -2.99
C VAL A 294 10.17 1.79 -4.03
N VAL A 295 9.77 2.97 -4.48
CA VAL A 295 9.10 3.10 -5.79
C VAL A 295 10.02 3.74 -6.79
N ASN A 296 10.72 4.84 -6.49
CA ASN A 296 11.61 5.46 -7.48
C ASN A 296 12.69 4.51 -8.00
N GLN A 297 13.42 3.85 -7.08
CA GLN A 297 14.42 2.82 -7.43
C GLN A 297 13.84 1.73 -8.34
N LYS A 298 12.52 1.49 -8.23
CA LYS A 298 11.83 0.36 -8.85
C LYS A 298 11.18 0.77 -10.18
N LEU A 299 10.68 2.01 -10.29
CA LEU A 299 10.38 2.71 -11.54
C LEU A 299 11.61 2.89 -12.43
N GLU A 300 12.81 3.02 -11.84
CA GLU A 300 14.07 3.14 -12.58
C GLU A 300 14.56 1.79 -13.12
N GLN A 301 14.26 0.68 -12.44
CA GLN A 301 14.62 -0.69 -12.83
C GLN A 301 13.74 -1.24 -14.00
N THR A 302 13.16 -0.36 -14.81
CA THR A 302 11.97 -0.63 -15.64
C THR A 302 12.02 0.06 -17.00
N PRO A 303 11.67 -0.63 -18.11
CA PRO A 303 11.41 0.03 -19.39
C PRO A 303 10.03 0.71 -19.40
N GLN A 304 9.98 1.97 -18.96
CA GLN A 304 8.77 2.80 -18.77
C GLN A 304 8.03 3.16 -20.09
N LYS A 305 6.69 3.17 -20.07
CA LYS A 305 5.86 3.80 -21.13
C LYS A 305 5.67 5.30 -20.87
N ALA A 306 6.41 6.17 -21.54
CA ALA A 306 6.34 7.62 -21.35
C ALA A 306 5.39 8.34 -22.33
N VAL A 307 4.06 8.19 -22.20
CA VAL A 307 3.04 8.89 -23.01
C VAL A 307 3.35 10.39 -23.17
N PHE A 308 3.45 10.95 -24.38
CA PHE A 308 3.91 12.33 -24.57
C PHE A 308 2.77 13.36 -24.43
N GLY A 309 2.96 14.34 -23.54
CA GLY A 309 2.01 15.41 -23.24
C GLY A 309 2.67 16.48 -22.35
N LYS A 310 2.21 17.73 -22.42
CA LYS A 310 2.92 18.92 -21.86
C LYS A 310 2.82 19.11 -20.32
N LYS A 311 2.27 18.15 -19.58
CA LYS A 311 2.25 18.17 -18.10
C LYS A 311 2.55 16.75 -17.55
N PRO A 312 3.16 16.62 -16.36
CA PRO A 312 3.58 15.34 -15.77
C PRO A 312 2.60 14.18 -15.94
N LYS A 313 3.11 13.03 -16.42
CA LYS A 313 2.39 11.81 -16.85
C LYS A 313 2.45 10.68 -15.80
N ILE A 314 1.36 9.92 -15.59
CA ILE A 314 1.36 8.78 -14.64
C ILE A 314 2.52 7.82 -14.98
N THR A 315 3.31 7.38 -13.99
CA THR A 315 4.56 6.62 -14.26
C THR A 315 4.76 5.46 -13.30
N VAL A 316 5.13 4.34 -13.90
CA VAL A 316 4.56 3.00 -13.77
C VAL A 316 5.75 2.03 -13.81
N GLY A 317 5.93 1.10 -12.87
CA GLY A 317 7.23 0.42 -12.68
C GLY A 317 7.19 -1.10 -12.55
N HIS A 318 8.22 -1.76 -13.16
CA HIS A 318 8.46 -3.18 -13.57
C HIS A 318 9.55 -3.94 -12.80
N PRO A 319 9.36 -4.26 -11.51
CA PRO A 319 10.50 -4.65 -10.70
C PRO A 319 10.23 -6.06 -10.12
N ASN A 320 11.22 -6.93 -10.19
CA ASN A 320 11.07 -8.38 -10.05
C ASN A 320 10.65 -8.83 -8.63
N SER A 321 10.06 -10.01 -8.44
CA SER A 321 9.42 -10.51 -7.19
C SER A 321 10.32 -10.67 -5.93
N LEU A 322 11.54 -10.12 -5.93
CA LEU A 322 12.60 -10.22 -4.92
C LEU A 322 12.48 -9.24 -3.73
N VAL A 323 11.50 -8.32 -3.75
CA VAL A 323 11.13 -7.54 -2.55
C VAL A 323 9.84 -8.15 -2.01
N LYS A 324 9.70 -8.17 -0.69
CA LYS A 324 8.69 -8.92 0.04
C LYS A 324 8.12 -8.12 1.21
N ALA A 325 6.99 -8.57 1.77
CA ALA A 325 6.21 -7.70 2.61
C ALA A 325 5.20 -8.16 3.72
N PHE A 326 5.51 -7.71 4.94
CA PHE A 326 4.87 -8.02 6.22
C PHE A 326 3.47 -7.47 6.50
N SER A 327 2.56 -8.39 6.81
CA SER A 327 1.19 -8.01 7.19
C SER A 327 0.30 -9.15 7.64
N PRO A 328 -0.74 -8.85 8.44
CA PRO A 328 -1.82 -9.78 8.75
C PRO A 328 -2.67 -10.11 7.51
N THR A 329 -3.67 -10.95 7.78
CA THR A 329 -4.87 -11.21 6.98
C THR A 329 -6.12 -10.65 7.69
N ILE A 330 -7.32 -10.88 7.12
CA ILE A 330 -8.46 -10.02 7.41
C ILE A 330 -9.22 -10.33 8.69
N GLY A 331 -9.28 -11.59 9.09
CA GLY A 331 -9.64 -11.95 10.45
C GLY A 331 -8.48 -11.72 11.42
N GLY A 332 -7.47 -10.91 11.10
CA GLY A 332 -6.33 -10.61 11.97
C GLY A 332 -5.31 -11.74 12.09
N GLU A 333 -5.38 -12.76 11.23
CA GLU A 333 -4.47 -13.91 11.29
C GLU A 333 -3.02 -13.56 10.91
N LYS A 334 -2.15 -14.51 11.28
CA LYS A 334 -0.69 -14.51 11.22
C LYS A 334 -0.05 -13.49 10.25
N PRO A 335 0.49 -12.39 10.79
CA PRO A 335 1.31 -11.46 10.03
C PRO A 335 2.54 -12.11 9.38
N GLN A 336 2.77 -11.89 8.08
CA GLN A 336 3.90 -12.48 7.33
C GLN A 336 4.30 -11.70 6.07
N MET A 337 5.52 -11.95 5.56
CA MET A 337 6.01 -11.62 4.22
C MET A 337 5.41 -12.55 3.14
N ARG A 338 5.28 -12.08 1.89
CA ARG A 338 4.34 -12.53 0.84
C ARG A 338 4.89 -12.11 -0.59
N SER A 339 4.19 -11.59 -1.63
CA SER A 339 4.86 -11.12 -2.89
C SER A 339 4.34 -9.84 -3.64
N ILE A 340 5.23 -8.88 -3.95
CA ILE A 340 5.09 -7.43 -4.42
C ILE A 340 4.57 -7.23 -5.91
N ARG A 341 3.84 -6.15 -6.41
CA ARG A 341 3.17 -5.94 -7.80
C ARG A 341 3.26 -4.73 -8.87
N SER A 342 2.28 -3.89 -9.14
CA SER A 342 2.21 -2.79 -10.18
C SER A 342 2.79 -1.29 -10.11
N VAL A 343 4.03 -0.94 -9.66
CA VAL A 343 4.30 0.38 -8.93
C VAL A 343 3.86 1.70 -9.63
N LEU A 344 3.34 2.71 -8.89
CA LEU A 344 2.43 3.77 -9.44
C LEU A 344 3.09 5.24 -9.50
N LYS A 345 2.48 6.41 -9.96
CA LYS A 345 2.66 7.88 -9.48
C LYS A 345 1.97 9.14 -10.19
N HIS A 346 1.59 10.32 -9.54
CA HIS A 346 0.74 11.54 -9.97
C HIS A 346 0.71 13.06 -9.30
N PRO A 347 1.43 14.21 -9.60
CA PRO A 347 1.56 15.48 -8.78
C PRO A 347 0.43 16.05 -7.91
N ILE A 348 0.79 16.77 -6.84
CA ILE A 348 -0.07 16.88 -5.65
C ILE A 348 -1.21 17.91 -5.77
N ASP A 349 -2.46 17.46 -5.98
CA ASP A 349 -3.65 18.34 -6.06
C ASP A 349 -4.60 18.29 -4.85
N GLU A 350 -4.55 17.24 -4.02
CA GLU A 350 -5.51 17.02 -2.94
C GLU A 350 -4.89 17.12 -1.52
N GLU A 351 -5.70 17.32 -0.47
CA GLU A 351 -5.15 17.88 0.78
C GLU A 351 -4.52 16.88 1.74
N LEU A 352 -3.54 17.40 2.49
CA LEU A 352 -2.66 16.65 3.38
C LEU A 352 -3.02 16.69 4.84
N TYR A 353 -3.22 15.56 5.52
CA TYR A 353 -3.27 15.52 6.99
C TYR A 353 -2.28 14.47 7.61
N GLU A 354 -1.99 14.55 8.92
CA GLU A 354 -1.24 13.58 9.76
C GLU A 354 -2.14 12.98 10.89
N ILE A 355 -2.13 11.64 11.10
CA ILE A 355 -2.92 10.89 12.11
C ILE A 355 -1.93 10.74 13.22
N ILE A 356 -2.36 11.05 14.43
CA ILE A 356 -1.59 10.80 15.62
C ILE A 356 -2.48 9.96 16.51
N LEU A 357 -2.05 8.75 16.81
CA LEU A 357 -2.74 7.84 17.70
C LEU A 357 -2.38 8.14 19.16
N GLU A 358 -3.08 7.49 20.08
CA GLU A 358 -2.56 7.24 21.42
C GLU A 358 -1.16 6.63 21.35
N LYS A 359 -0.32 6.92 22.37
CA LYS A 359 1.14 6.68 22.34
C LYS A 359 1.90 7.31 21.14
N GLY A 360 1.26 8.12 20.29
CA GLY A 360 1.89 9.03 19.33
C GLY A 360 2.37 8.43 17.99
N TYR A 361 2.03 7.17 17.74
CA TYR A 361 2.16 6.47 16.45
C TYR A 361 1.43 7.24 15.33
N ARG A 362 2.01 7.35 14.11
CA ARG A 362 1.54 8.32 13.08
C ARG A 362 1.92 8.04 11.62
N VAL A 363 1.22 8.69 10.68
CA VAL A 363 1.25 8.50 9.19
C VAL A 363 0.39 9.60 8.48
N LYS A 364 0.32 9.78 7.12
CA LYS A 364 -0.25 10.99 6.38
C LYS A 364 -1.03 10.77 5.01
N ALA A 365 -2.14 11.48 4.57
CA ALA A 365 -3.00 11.16 3.33
C ALA A 365 -3.65 12.18 2.32
N THR A 366 -3.99 11.72 1.10
CA THR A 366 -5.31 12.04 0.44
C THR A 366 -6.47 11.53 1.32
N ALA A 367 -7.56 12.27 1.50
CA ALA A 367 -8.75 11.85 2.28
C ALA A 367 -9.16 10.38 2.16
N SER A 368 -9.13 9.81 0.96
CA SER A 368 -9.49 8.42 0.74
C SER A 368 -8.25 7.62 0.58
N HIS A 369 -7.33 7.90 1.49
CA HIS A 369 -6.93 6.80 2.31
C HIS A 369 -8.14 6.25 2.93
N SER A 370 -8.16 4.96 2.89
CA SER A 370 -9.32 4.18 3.33
C SER A 370 -8.45 3.50 4.46
N VAL A 371 -8.56 3.86 5.74
CA VAL A 371 -7.68 3.37 6.80
C VAL A 371 -8.29 2.15 7.50
N MET A 372 -7.52 1.53 8.41
CA MET A 372 -8.05 0.49 9.29
C MET A 372 -8.58 0.99 10.60
N VAL A 373 -9.79 0.56 10.96
CA VAL A 373 -10.39 0.73 12.28
C VAL A 373 -10.91 -0.59 12.85
N ALA A 374 -11.10 -0.62 14.17
CA ALA A 374 -11.78 -1.69 14.87
C ALA A 374 -13.19 -1.97 14.30
N GLY A 375 -13.42 -3.20 13.82
CA GLY A 375 -14.75 -3.70 13.48
C GLY A 375 -15.15 -4.89 14.36
N ARG A 376 -16.31 -5.49 14.05
CA ARG A 376 -16.99 -6.44 14.95
C ARG A 376 -16.50 -7.88 14.82
N ALA A 377 -16.57 -8.44 13.62
CA ALA A 377 -16.11 -9.80 13.26
C ALA A 377 -14.86 -9.79 12.37
N LYS A 378 -14.32 -8.60 12.16
CA LYS A 378 -13.17 -8.28 11.34
C LYS A 378 -12.83 -6.83 11.59
N PHE A 379 -11.55 -6.55 11.45
CA PHE A 379 -11.03 -5.38 10.78
C PHE A 379 -12.04 -4.66 9.85
N LYS A 380 -12.22 -3.34 10.05
CA LYS A 380 -13.11 -2.41 9.31
C LYS A 380 -12.39 -1.17 8.66
N GLU A 381 -12.98 -0.56 7.65
CA GLU A 381 -12.56 0.50 6.70
C GLU A 381 -12.90 2.00 7.03
N LYS A 382 -11.97 2.99 7.07
CA LYS A 382 -12.43 4.43 7.07
C LYS A 382 -11.67 5.50 6.30
N LYS A 383 -12.37 6.41 5.60
CA LYS A 383 -11.76 7.69 5.14
C LYS A 383 -11.49 8.52 6.37
N VAL A 384 -10.46 9.36 6.44
CA VAL A 384 -10.27 10.15 7.67
C VAL A 384 -11.24 11.30 7.78
N VAL A 385 -11.83 11.74 6.68
CA VAL A 385 -12.99 12.65 6.78
C VAL A 385 -14.21 11.93 7.37
N ASP A 386 -14.19 10.60 7.36
CA ASP A 386 -15.11 9.73 8.08
C ASP A 386 -14.51 9.22 9.41
N LEU A 387 -13.21 9.42 9.68
CA LEU A 387 -12.60 9.07 10.96
C LEU A 387 -12.87 10.17 11.96
N VAL A 388 -13.35 9.73 13.11
CA VAL A 388 -13.70 10.58 14.23
C VAL A 388 -12.64 10.40 15.30
N SER A 389 -11.87 11.47 15.54
CA SER A 389 -10.86 11.52 16.61
C SER A 389 -11.50 11.16 17.95
N GLY A 390 -10.82 10.34 18.75
CA GLY A 390 -11.31 9.82 20.03
C GLY A 390 -12.27 8.62 19.94
N GLN A 391 -12.85 8.33 18.77
CA GLN A 391 -13.78 7.20 18.58
C GLN A 391 -13.11 6.04 17.83
N ASP A 392 -12.65 6.27 16.62
CA ASP A 392 -12.06 5.20 15.81
C ASP A 392 -10.69 4.77 16.37
N SER A 393 -10.47 3.46 16.42
CA SER A 393 -9.25 2.85 16.94
C SER A 393 -8.54 2.10 15.82
N LEU A 394 -7.31 2.50 15.53
CA LEU A 394 -6.55 2.03 14.37
C LEU A 394 -5.58 0.94 14.83
N PRO A 395 -5.52 -0.22 14.17
CA PRO A 395 -4.71 -1.33 14.65
C PRO A 395 -3.22 -1.19 14.33
N LEU A 396 -2.41 -1.89 15.14
CA LEU A 396 -0.95 -1.97 15.10
C LEU A 396 -0.49 -3.41 15.31
N VAL A 397 0.40 -3.93 14.45
CA VAL A 397 0.96 -5.28 14.60
C VAL A 397 2.23 -5.25 15.45
N LEU A 398 2.13 -5.67 16.71
CA LEU A 398 3.27 -5.59 17.63
C LEU A 398 4.35 -6.64 17.31
N LYS A 399 3.96 -7.84 16.87
CA LYS A 399 4.91 -8.92 16.57
C LYS A 399 5.53 -8.76 15.17
N VAL A 400 6.48 -7.85 15.04
CA VAL A 400 7.24 -7.59 13.80
C VAL A 400 8.19 -8.77 13.49
N PRO A 401 8.50 -9.09 12.21
CA PRO A 401 9.36 -10.23 11.88
C PRO A 401 10.76 -10.09 12.45
N ASN A 402 11.35 -11.22 12.83
CA ASN A 402 12.68 -11.32 13.38
C ASN A 402 13.49 -12.29 12.51
N ASN A 403 14.19 -11.75 11.52
CA ASN A 403 15.09 -12.52 10.66
C ASN A 403 16.48 -12.52 11.33
N THR A 404 17.17 -13.66 11.37
CA THR A 404 18.56 -13.78 11.87
C THR A 404 19.43 -14.34 10.75
N SER A 405 19.65 -13.54 9.71
CA SER A 405 20.16 -13.98 8.41
C SER A 405 21.50 -13.33 7.99
N ILE A 406 22.08 -12.46 8.83
CA ILE A 406 23.37 -11.81 8.54
C ILE A 406 24.36 -12.00 9.69
N GLU A 407 25.45 -12.73 9.43
CA GLU A 407 26.62 -12.81 10.31
C GLU A 407 27.75 -11.85 9.91
N LYS A 408 27.81 -11.43 8.64
CA LYS A 408 28.98 -10.85 7.99
C LYS A 408 28.56 -9.77 6.99
N ILE A 409 29.33 -8.68 6.91
CA ILE A 409 29.17 -7.58 5.95
C ILE A 409 30.24 -7.73 4.86
N ASP A 410 29.82 -8.02 3.63
CA ASP A 410 30.71 -8.01 2.45
C ASP A 410 30.71 -6.60 1.83
N ILE A 411 31.86 -5.93 1.95
CA ILE A 411 32.09 -4.58 1.44
C ILE A 411 32.13 -4.57 -0.10
N ILE A 412 32.71 -5.59 -0.73
CA ILE A 412 32.88 -5.66 -2.19
C ILE A 412 31.51 -5.88 -2.84
N LYS A 413 30.71 -6.81 -2.31
CA LYS A 413 29.31 -7.01 -2.71
C LYS A 413 28.50 -5.71 -2.54
N THR A 414 28.60 -5.05 -1.39
CA THR A 414 27.88 -3.78 -1.13
C THR A 414 28.30 -2.64 -2.08
N ILE A 415 29.55 -2.66 -2.58
CA ILE A 415 30.02 -1.73 -3.63
C ILE A 415 29.50 -2.12 -5.01
N LYS A 416 29.56 -3.41 -5.39
CA LYS A 416 29.02 -3.93 -6.66
C LYS A 416 27.51 -3.63 -6.78
N GLU A 417 26.74 -3.83 -5.71
CA GLU A 417 25.28 -3.64 -5.66
C GLU A 417 24.83 -2.16 -5.58
N ASN A 418 25.73 -1.20 -5.39
CA ASN A 418 25.39 0.21 -5.19
C ASN A 418 26.08 1.13 -6.23
N PRO A 419 25.34 1.61 -7.26
CA PRO A 419 25.90 2.46 -8.33
C PRO A 419 26.57 3.76 -7.86
N SER A 420 26.23 4.28 -6.67
CA SER A 420 26.89 5.46 -6.11
C SER A 420 28.28 5.14 -5.53
N LEU A 421 28.45 3.94 -4.96
CA LEU A 421 29.71 3.43 -4.43
C LEU A 421 30.61 2.84 -5.53
N LEU A 422 30.02 2.26 -6.59
CA LEU A 422 30.77 1.76 -7.75
C LEU A 422 31.69 2.85 -8.35
N ARG A 423 31.25 4.11 -8.36
CA ARG A 423 32.02 5.28 -8.83
C ARG A 423 33.33 5.52 -8.06
N ILE A 424 33.44 5.03 -6.82
CA ILE A 424 34.67 5.14 -6.00
C ILE A 424 35.51 3.86 -5.97
N ALA A 425 35.09 2.77 -6.62
CA ALA A 425 35.88 1.52 -6.68
C ALA A 425 37.31 1.73 -7.25
N LYS A 426 37.47 2.68 -8.19
CA LYS A 426 38.77 3.10 -8.73
C LYS A 426 39.70 3.80 -7.71
N LYS A 427 39.18 4.19 -6.54
CA LYS A 427 39.91 4.78 -5.40
C LYS A 427 40.03 3.81 -4.22
N ILE A 428 39.60 2.55 -4.37
CA ILE A 428 39.73 1.52 -3.34
C ILE A 428 40.77 0.52 -3.84
N ASN A 429 41.87 0.37 -3.10
CA ASN A 429 42.97 -0.54 -3.45
C ASN A 429 42.83 -1.86 -2.68
N VAL A 430 42.86 -2.96 -3.44
CA VAL A 430 42.98 -4.33 -2.93
C VAL A 430 44.47 -4.63 -2.71
N LYS A 431 44.83 -5.22 -1.56
CA LYS A 431 46.20 -5.66 -1.23
C LYS A 431 46.30 -7.18 -1.14
N GLY A 432 47.51 -7.72 -1.33
CA GLY A 432 47.84 -9.14 -1.19
C GLY A 432 47.49 -10.01 -2.40
N GLN A 433 47.10 -9.41 -3.53
CA GLN A 433 46.40 -10.12 -4.62
C GLN A 433 46.90 -9.81 -6.03
N LYS A 434 48.10 -9.22 -6.19
CA LYS A 434 48.68 -8.99 -7.52
C LYS A 434 48.75 -10.27 -8.38
N ASN A 435 49.04 -11.41 -7.77
CA ASN A 435 49.20 -12.69 -8.48
C ASN A 435 47.91 -13.21 -9.15
N LEU A 436 46.71 -12.78 -8.72
CA LEU A 436 45.45 -13.21 -9.36
C LEU A 436 45.27 -12.59 -10.75
N LEU A 437 45.71 -11.35 -10.94
CA LEU A 437 45.57 -10.62 -12.22
C LEU A 437 46.56 -11.10 -13.28
N PHE A 438 47.79 -11.43 -12.89
CA PHE A 438 48.88 -11.68 -13.84
C PHE A 438 48.97 -13.11 -14.36
N LYS A 439 48.04 -14.02 -13.99
CA LYS A 439 47.85 -15.31 -14.70
C LYS A 439 47.43 -15.13 -16.17
N LYS A 440 46.94 -13.94 -16.56
CA LYS A 440 46.76 -13.50 -17.95
C LYS A 440 47.39 -12.12 -18.14
N SER A 441 48.68 -12.08 -18.44
CA SER A 441 49.51 -10.86 -18.46
C SER A 441 49.05 -9.79 -19.47
N THR A 442 48.24 -10.15 -20.46
CA THR A 442 47.64 -9.25 -21.46
C THR A 442 46.58 -8.31 -20.90
N GLU A 443 46.04 -8.57 -19.70
CA GLU A 443 44.82 -7.92 -19.22
C GLU A 443 45.04 -6.63 -18.39
N VAL A 444 46.29 -6.25 -18.11
CA VAL A 444 46.64 -5.11 -17.23
C VAL A 444 47.34 -3.97 -18.01
N PRO A 445 46.94 -2.69 -17.85
CA PRO A 445 47.54 -1.57 -18.57
C PRO A 445 49.06 -1.39 -18.33
N LYS A 446 49.86 -1.59 -19.38
CA LYS A 446 51.34 -1.54 -19.35
C LYS A 446 51.91 -0.31 -18.61
N LYS A 447 51.30 0.88 -18.77
CA LYS A 447 51.73 2.15 -18.14
C LYS A 447 51.71 2.17 -16.59
N ARG A 448 51.12 1.19 -15.89
CA ARG A 448 51.08 1.15 -14.41
C ARG A 448 51.53 -0.16 -13.76
N LEU A 449 51.97 -1.15 -14.54
CA LEU A 449 52.38 -2.46 -14.01
C LEU A 449 53.43 -2.36 -12.88
N SER A 450 54.49 -1.56 -13.08
CA SER A 450 55.56 -1.36 -12.08
C SER A 450 55.03 -0.76 -10.77
N GLN A 451 54.17 0.26 -10.84
CA GLN A 451 53.60 0.90 -9.65
C GLN A 451 52.73 -0.08 -8.84
N TYR A 452 51.95 -0.92 -9.51
CA TYR A 452 51.12 -1.94 -8.87
C TYR A 452 51.97 -3.08 -8.27
N TRP A 453 53.07 -3.44 -8.94
CA TRP A 453 53.99 -4.49 -8.48
C TRP A 453 54.72 -4.13 -7.18
N SER A 454 55.29 -2.93 -7.12
CA SER A 454 56.11 -2.46 -5.99
C SER A 454 55.30 -2.17 -4.72
N ASN A 455 54.03 -1.78 -4.86
CA ASN A 455 53.16 -1.44 -3.73
C ASN A 455 52.26 -2.61 -3.27
N ASP A 456 52.15 -3.67 -4.07
CA ASP A 456 51.14 -4.73 -3.97
C ASP A 456 49.75 -4.15 -3.65
N THR A 457 49.28 -3.32 -4.58
CA THR A 457 47.98 -2.63 -4.57
C THR A 457 47.45 -2.58 -5.98
N VAL A 458 46.21 -3.02 -6.19
CA VAL A 458 45.49 -2.83 -7.46
C VAL A 458 44.09 -2.27 -7.18
N PRO A 459 43.60 -1.28 -7.96
CA PRO A 459 42.26 -0.74 -7.78
C PRO A 459 41.16 -1.81 -7.92
N LEU A 460 40.19 -1.77 -7.02
CA LEU A 460 39.04 -2.68 -6.95
C LEU A 460 38.22 -2.66 -8.24
N SER A 461 38.16 -1.52 -8.95
CA SER A 461 37.43 -1.44 -10.22
C SER A 461 37.98 -2.42 -11.26
N ILE A 462 39.29 -2.66 -11.34
CA ILE A 462 39.88 -3.59 -12.31
C ILE A 462 39.38 -5.02 -12.08
N PHE A 463 39.26 -5.47 -10.82
CA PHE A 463 38.71 -6.79 -10.51
C PHE A 463 37.20 -6.88 -10.81
N ILE A 464 36.46 -5.77 -10.68
CA ILE A 464 35.04 -5.71 -11.04
C ILE A 464 34.86 -5.71 -12.58
N GLU A 465 35.66 -4.91 -13.30
CA GLU A 465 35.68 -4.78 -14.77
C GLU A 465 36.08 -6.10 -15.47
N LYS A 466 36.84 -6.95 -14.78
CA LYS A 466 37.30 -8.27 -15.26
C LYS A 466 36.54 -9.46 -14.65
N ASP A 467 35.55 -9.18 -13.81
CA ASP A 467 34.85 -10.12 -12.89
C ASP A 467 35.75 -11.18 -12.24
N ILE A 468 36.92 -10.76 -11.76
CA ILE A 468 37.85 -11.61 -11.03
C ILE A 468 37.34 -11.76 -9.58
N PRO A 469 37.12 -12.99 -9.07
CA PRO A 469 36.63 -13.20 -7.72
C PRO A 469 37.65 -12.76 -6.66
N LEU A 470 37.16 -12.11 -5.60
CA LEU A 470 37.96 -11.58 -4.49
C LEU A 470 37.40 -12.05 -3.16
N ASN A 471 38.03 -13.06 -2.56
CA ASN A 471 37.64 -13.63 -1.27
C ASN A 471 38.66 -13.24 -0.18
N ASN A 472 38.18 -12.81 0.99
CA ASN A 472 38.99 -12.50 2.18
C ASN A 472 40.20 -11.57 1.92
N VAL A 473 39.97 -10.44 1.23
CA VAL A 473 41.05 -9.52 0.81
C VAL A 473 41.13 -8.28 1.70
N THR A 474 42.28 -7.62 1.75
CA THR A 474 42.43 -6.34 2.47
C THR A 474 42.13 -5.17 1.54
N LEU A 475 41.22 -4.29 1.97
CA LEU A 475 40.84 -3.06 1.28
C LEU A 475 41.47 -1.84 1.96
N SER A 476 41.83 -0.83 1.17
CA SER A 476 42.33 0.48 1.60
C SER A 476 41.82 1.56 0.66
N PHE A 477 41.68 2.81 1.13
CA PHE A 477 41.33 3.92 0.24
C PHE A 477 42.61 4.56 -0.34
N GLU A 478 42.51 5.18 -1.51
CA GLU A 478 43.57 5.95 -2.14
C GLU A 478 44.19 6.96 -1.14
N ASN A 479 45.52 6.94 -1.05
CA ASN A 479 46.31 7.74 -0.10
C ASN A 479 45.95 7.56 1.40
N SER A 480 45.28 6.46 1.76
CA SER A 480 44.98 6.12 3.16
C SER A 480 45.86 4.97 3.65
N THR A 481 46.48 5.16 4.81
CA THR A 481 47.19 4.10 5.54
C THR A 481 46.25 3.07 6.18
N ILE A 482 44.96 3.41 6.31
CA ILE A 482 43.96 2.60 6.99
C ILE A 482 43.50 1.45 6.09
N ARG A 483 43.57 0.24 6.65
CA ARG A 483 43.25 -1.04 6.01
C ARG A 483 42.10 -1.68 6.77
N ILE A 484 41.16 -2.30 6.05
CA ILE A 484 40.07 -3.09 6.62
C ILE A 484 39.87 -4.38 5.79
N PRO A 485 39.38 -5.48 6.37
CA PRO A 485 39.04 -6.67 5.59
C PRO A 485 37.84 -6.39 4.68
N SER A 486 37.75 -7.09 3.54
CA SER A 486 36.61 -7.01 2.62
C SER A 486 35.34 -7.63 3.19
N ILE A 487 35.48 -8.51 4.18
CA ILE A 487 34.38 -9.14 4.92
C ILE A 487 34.57 -8.81 6.40
N ILE A 488 33.57 -8.21 7.04
CA ILE A 488 33.56 -7.87 8.47
C ILE A 488 32.54 -8.76 9.18
N THR A 489 32.96 -9.55 10.15
CA THR A 489 32.04 -10.29 11.04
C THR A 489 31.26 -9.31 11.92
N ILE A 490 29.97 -9.55 12.10
CA ILE A 490 29.11 -8.76 12.98
C ILE A 490 29.25 -9.30 14.41
N THR A 491 29.94 -8.54 15.25
CA THR A 491 30.18 -8.86 16.67
C THR A 491 29.37 -7.93 17.59
N PRO A 492 29.26 -8.24 18.91
CA PRO A 492 28.69 -7.33 19.90
C PRO A 492 29.29 -5.92 19.84
N GLU A 493 30.60 -5.82 19.64
CA GLU A 493 31.36 -4.57 19.57
C GLU A 493 31.01 -3.76 18.32
N LEU A 494 30.85 -4.41 17.16
CA LEU A 494 30.38 -3.72 15.95
C LEU A 494 28.97 -3.15 16.17
N CYS A 495 28.04 -3.95 16.71
CA CYS A 495 26.68 -3.50 16.96
C CYS A 495 26.63 -2.33 17.97
N ARG A 496 27.38 -2.43 19.08
CA ARG A 496 27.49 -1.36 20.08
C ARG A 496 28.14 -0.09 19.50
N LEU A 497 29.18 -0.23 18.68
CA LEU A 497 29.81 0.89 17.97
C LEU A 497 28.89 1.54 16.93
N VAL A 498 28.08 0.75 16.23
CA VAL A 498 27.03 1.26 15.34
C VAL A 498 25.96 2.01 16.15
N GLY A 499 25.57 1.51 17.33
CA GLY A 499 24.71 2.23 18.28
C GLY A 499 25.27 3.60 18.68
N TYR A 500 26.52 3.63 19.16
CA TYR A 500 27.24 4.88 19.48
C TYR A 500 27.38 5.81 18.26
N TYR A 501 27.54 5.26 17.06
CA TYR A 501 27.57 6.06 15.84
C TYR A 501 26.20 6.66 15.49
N ILE A 502 25.08 5.97 15.74
CA ILE A 502 23.75 6.52 15.44
C ILE A 502 23.36 7.63 16.43
N ALA A 503 23.74 7.51 17.71
CA ALA A 503 23.59 8.58 18.71
C ALA A 503 24.59 9.74 18.48
N GLU A 504 25.86 9.52 18.81
CA GLU A 504 26.88 10.58 18.92
C GLU A 504 27.78 10.75 17.68
N GLY A 505 27.55 9.93 16.65
CA GLY A 505 28.42 9.83 15.49
C GLY A 505 28.07 10.76 14.34
N SER A 506 29.10 11.39 13.77
CA SER A 506 29.04 12.13 12.51
C SER A 506 30.10 11.65 11.53
N SER A 507 29.73 11.62 10.25
CA SER A 507 30.60 11.36 9.10
C SER A 507 30.48 12.45 8.03
N ALA A 508 29.86 13.59 8.36
CA ALA A 508 29.51 14.66 7.41
C ALA A 508 30.69 15.29 6.65
N THR A 509 31.95 15.02 7.06
CA THR A 509 33.15 15.43 6.32
C THR A 509 33.62 14.41 5.27
N GLU A 510 33.01 13.22 5.25
CA GLU A 510 33.37 12.00 4.50
C GLU A 510 34.81 11.47 4.67
N LYS A 511 35.74 12.22 5.27
CA LYS A 511 37.16 11.85 5.41
C LYS A 511 37.44 10.91 6.59
N LYS A 512 36.65 11.01 7.67
CA LYS A 512 36.79 10.25 8.92
C LYS A 512 35.48 10.21 9.70
N ILE A 513 35.33 9.25 10.61
CA ILE A 513 34.22 9.23 11.58
C ILE A 513 34.62 10.08 12.80
N SER A 514 33.64 10.74 13.43
CA SER A 514 33.81 11.32 14.76
C SER A 514 32.64 10.99 15.68
N LEU A 515 32.91 10.54 16.91
CA LEU A 515 31.94 10.43 18.01
C LEU A 515 32.20 11.57 19.00
N SER A 516 31.17 12.21 19.53
CA SER A 516 31.31 13.33 20.48
C SER A 516 30.56 13.00 21.78
N PHE A 517 31.23 13.03 22.92
CA PHE A 517 30.65 12.62 24.21
C PHE A 517 30.77 13.74 25.24
N GLY A 518 29.79 13.88 26.13
CA GLY A 518 29.82 14.83 27.23
C GLY A 518 30.69 14.36 28.41
N ILE A 519 30.99 15.29 29.32
CA ILE A 519 31.79 15.01 30.52
C ILE A 519 31.18 13.93 31.44
N ASN A 520 29.85 13.77 31.45
CA ASN A 520 29.19 12.72 32.23
C ASN A 520 29.39 11.33 31.62
N ASP A 521 29.50 11.23 30.30
CA ASP A 521 29.65 9.95 29.60
C ASP A 521 31.09 9.42 29.73
N MET A 522 32.06 10.34 29.88
CA MET A 522 33.41 10.02 30.34
C MET A 522 33.38 9.39 31.74
N LYS A 523 32.66 9.98 32.70
CA LYS A 523 32.54 9.46 34.08
C LYS A 523 31.85 8.08 34.13
N LYS A 524 30.87 7.84 33.25
CA LYS A 524 30.19 6.54 33.09
C LYS A 524 31.03 5.46 32.36
N GLY A 525 32.26 5.77 31.93
CA GLY A 525 33.10 4.85 31.17
C GLY A 525 32.66 4.58 29.72
N ILE A 526 31.61 5.25 29.23
CA ILE A 526 31.03 5.06 27.88
C ILE A 526 32.07 5.35 26.79
N VAL A 527 32.93 6.34 27.02
CA VAL A 527 34.03 6.69 26.10
C VAL A 527 35.08 5.57 26.03
N THR A 528 35.33 4.87 27.14
CA THR A 528 36.24 3.72 27.19
C THR A 528 35.64 2.51 26.47
N ASP A 529 34.35 2.26 26.65
CA ASP A 529 33.57 1.23 25.94
C ASP A 529 33.58 1.47 24.41
N ALA A 530 33.32 2.71 23.97
CA ALA A 530 33.41 3.10 22.57
C ALA A 530 34.84 2.93 22.00
N ILE A 531 35.88 3.29 22.75
CA ILE A 531 37.29 3.07 22.37
C ILE A 531 37.61 1.58 22.23
N HIS A 532 37.15 0.74 23.16
CA HIS A 532 37.29 -0.71 23.11
C HIS A 532 36.63 -1.26 21.84
N CYS A 533 35.38 -0.88 21.57
CA CYS A 533 34.65 -1.37 20.40
C CYS A 533 35.33 -0.98 19.07
N ILE A 534 35.86 0.25 18.94
CA ILE A 534 36.63 0.67 17.75
C ILE A 534 37.89 -0.19 17.56
N LYS A 535 38.62 -0.47 18.65
CA LYS A 535 39.82 -1.31 18.61
C LYS A 535 39.51 -2.75 18.20
N GLN A 536 38.54 -3.40 18.84
CA GLN A 536 38.19 -4.79 18.51
C GLN A 536 37.64 -4.94 17.09
N THR A 537 36.78 -4.02 16.65
CA THR A 537 36.09 -4.15 15.35
C THR A 537 37.01 -3.86 14.16
N PHE A 538 37.94 -2.90 14.28
CA PHE A 538 38.71 -2.40 13.14
C PHE A 538 40.22 -2.25 13.36
N ASN A 539 40.71 -2.39 14.60
CA ASN A 539 42.12 -2.18 14.99
C ASN A 539 42.76 -0.90 14.42
N VAL A 540 41.99 0.21 14.40
CA VAL A 540 42.45 1.51 13.88
C VAL A 540 42.91 2.46 14.98
N SER A 541 43.84 3.35 14.63
CA SER A 541 44.25 4.48 15.48
C SER A 541 43.09 5.42 15.78
N ILE A 542 42.98 5.87 17.04
CA ILE A 542 41.94 6.79 17.51
C ILE A 542 42.62 8.07 18.00
N ASN A 543 42.31 9.20 17.36
CA ASN A 543 42.70 10.53 17.84
C ASN A 543 41.64 11.03 18.84
N LYS A 544 42.09 11.53 20.00
CA LYS A 544 41.23 12.05 21.08
C LYS A 544 41.41 13.56 21.16
N GLN A 545 40.34 14.32 20.96
CA GLN A 545 40.33 15.78 21.13
C GLN A 545 39.42 16.14 22.30
N MET A 546 39.96 16.74 23.36
CA MET A 546 39.14 17.30 24.44
C MET A 546 38.38 18.54 23.93
N GLN A 547 37.12 18.65 24.30
CA GLN A 547 36.29 19.82 24.04
C GLN A 547 36.25 20.68 25.30
N LYS A 548 36.40 21.99 25.14
CA LYS A 548 36.41 22.98 26.22
C LYS A 548 35.31 24.01 26.00
N ASN A 549 34.78 24.55 27.09
CA ASN A 549 33.93 25.73 27.07
C ASN A 549 34.77 26.96 26.65
N PRO A 550 34.39 27.71 25.59
CA PRO A 550 35.15 28.90 25.15
C PRO A 550 35.27 30.00 26.20
N ILE A 551 34.34 30.06 27.16
CA ILE A 551 34.28 31.12 28.19
C ILE A 551 35.01 30.67 29.46
N THR A 552 34.74 29.44 29.95
CA THR A 552 35.30 28.97 31.23
C THR A 552 36.58 28.14 31.11
N ASN A 553 37.04 27.81 29.89
CA ASN A 553 38.21 26.96 29.58
C ASN A 553 38.13 25.51 30.13
N GLN A 554 37.11 25.19 30.92
CA GLN A 554 36.83 23.86 31.47
C GLN A 554 36.46 22.86 30.38
N THR A 555 36.91 21.62 30.52
CA THR A 555 36.52 20.51 29.64
C THR A 555 35.01 20.25 29.77
N ASN A 556 34.27 20.30 28.65
CA ASN A 556 32.83 20.01 28.60
C ASN A 556 32.50 18.67 27.92
N GLY A 557 33.46 18.09 27.19
CA GLY A 557 33.32 16.79 26.55
C GLY A 557 34.60 16.30 25.88
N ILE A 558 34.50 15.21 25.13
CA ILE A 558 35.59 14.61 24.36
C ILE A 558 35.07 14.16 23.00
N LYS A 559 35.88 14.39 21.96
CA LYS A 559 35.60 13.97 20.60
C LYS A 559 36.63 12.95 20.13
N LEU A 560 36.17 11.75 19.81
CA LEU A 560 36.97 10.68 19.22
C LEU A 560 36.92 10.81 17.71
N TYR A 561 38.06 10.70 17.03
CA TYR A 561 38.15 10.56 15.58
C TYR A 561 38.84 9.25 15.21
N PHE A 562 38.25 8.49 14.29
CA PHE A 562 38.81 7.23 13.82
C PHE A 562 38.37 6.93 12.37
N GLY A 563 39.06 5.98 11.75
CA GLY A 563 38.79 5.55 10.38
C GLY A 563 39.21 6.57 9.31
N GLY A 564 39.15 6.12 8.06
CA GLY A 564 39.34 6.93 6.85
C GLY A 564 38.06 6.99 6.01
N GLN A 565 38.17 7.50 4.78
CA GLN A 565 37.03 7.71 3.89
C GLN A 565 36.23 6.44 3.58
N LEU A 566 36.91 5.29 3.43
CA LEU A 566 36.23 4.00 3.25
C LEU A 566 35.38 3.61 4.48
N LEU A 567 35.87 3.83 5.70
CA LEU A 567 35.11 3.52 6.92
C LEU A 567 33.98 4.53 7.16
N ALA A 568 34.19 5.80 6.86
CA ALA A 568 33.14 6.81 6.91
C ALA A 568 31.97 6.47 5.96
N LYS A 569 32.27 5.93 4.77
CA LYS A 569 31.26 5.42 3.83
C LYS A 569 30.66 4.08 4.22
N LEU A 570 31.41 3.20 4.90
CA LEU A 570 30.85 1.99 5.51
C LEU A 570 29.68 2.36 6.43
N PHE A 571 29.92 3.22 7.41
CA PHE A 571 28.93 3.61 8.41
C PHE A 571 27.78 4.47 7.86
N SER A 572 28.01 5.30 6.83
CA SER A 572 26.99 6.26 6.36
C SER A 572 26.23 5.85 5.09
N GLU A 573 26.86 5.11 4.18
CA GLU A 573 26.34 4.81 2.84
C GLU A 573 26.12 3.30 2.61
N MET A 574 27.06 2.44 3.05
CA MET A 574 26.97 0.99 2.86
C MET A 574 25.94 0.37 3.80
N VAL A 575 26.07 0.61 5.11
CA VAL A 575 25.09 0.14 6.11
C VAL A 575 23.92 1.14 6.30
N LYS A 576 23.87 2.24 5.53
CA LYS A 576 22.86 3.32 5.60
C LYS A 576 22.75 4.08 6.94
N GLY A 577 23.73 4.05 7.85
CA GLY A 577 23.64 4.75 9.15
C GLY A 577 23.59 6.29 9.13
N GLY A 578 23.49 6.92 7.95
CA GLY A 578 23.29 8.36 7.78
C GLY A 578 24.53 9.22 8.06
N LYS A 579 24.53 10.46 7.57
CA LYS A 579 25.67 11.42 7.71
C LYS A 579 25.45 12.50 8.77
N THR A 580 24.19 12.92 8.92
CA THR A 580 23.73 13.99 9.82
C THR A 580 22.53 13.52 10.65
N ALA A 581 22.21 14.21 11.75
CA ALA A 581 21.12 13.85 12.66
C ALA A 581 19.73 13.67 11.99
N LYS A 582 19.42 14.47 10.96
CA LYS A 582 18.15 14.32 10.19
C LYS A 582 18.14 13.09 9.28
N THR A 583 19.31 12.61 8.87
CA THR A 583 19.51 11.47 7.96
C THR A 583 19.86 10.18 8.70
N LYS A 584 19.90 10.19 10.04
CA LYS A 584 20.09 8.95 10.82
C LYS A 584 18.92 8.01 10.61
N GLU A 585 19.24 6.73 10.53
CA GLU A 585 18.31 5.60 10.46
C GLU A 585 19.04 4.37 11.01
N VAL A 586 18.31 3.37 11.52
CA VAL A 586 18.95 2.13 12.02
C VAL A 586 19.45 1.35 10.79
N PRO A 587 20.74 0.99 10.74
CA PRO A 587 21.28 0.15 9.68
C PRO A 587 20.49 -1.15 9.52
N TYR A 588 20.09 -1.50 8.29
CA TYR A 588 19.22 -2.65 8.06
C TYR A 588 19.81 -3.97 8.59
N ILE A 589 21.14 -4.07 8.66
CA ILE A 589 21.84 -5.19 9.28
C ILE A 589 21.38 -5.47 10.72
N ILE A 590 21.07 -4.44 11.51
CA ILE A 590 20.62 -4.58 12.91
C ILE A 590 19.23 -5.22 12.98
N PHE A 591 18.36 -5.03 11.99
CA PHE A 591 17.07 -5.74 11.93
C PHE A 591 17.21 -7.24 11.60
N ASN A 592 18.39 -7.71 11.19
CA ASN A 592 18.63 -9.06 10.64
C ASN A 592 19.66 -9.90 11.44
N VAL A 593 19.99 -9.48 12.66
CA VAL A 593 20.93 -10.16 13.57
C VAL A 593 20.20 -10.73 14.79
N PRO A 594 20.76 -11.75 15.47
CA PRO A 594 20.25 -12.26 16.74
C PRO A 594 20.01 -11.18 17.79
N ASP A 595 19.04 -11.41 18.68
CA ASP A 595 18.51 -10.38 19.59
C ASP A 595 19.54 -9.85 20.59
N HIS A 596 20.52 -10.67 21.01
CA HIS A 596 21.63 -10.19 21.83
C HIS A 596 22.48 -9.12 21.11
N LEU A 597 22.64 -9.21 19.78
CA LEU A 597 23.33 -8.19 18.98
C LEU A 597 22.46 -6.93 18.76
N LYS A 598 21.13 -7.06 18.75
CA LYS A 598 20.20 -5.90 18.74
C LYS A 598 20.23 -5.15 20.07
N ILE A 599 20.24 -5.88 21.19
CA ILE A 599 20.41 -5.32 22.54
C ILE A 599 21.75 -4.59 22.64
N GLU A 600 22.82 -5.11 22.03
CA GLU A 600 24.11 -4.42 22.00
C GLU A 600 24.10 -3.13 21.15
N PHE A 601 23.37 -3.09 20.02
CA PHE A 601 23.10 -1.83 19.32
C PHE A 601 22.31 -0.84 20.19
N LEU A 602 21.22 -1.29 20.83
CA LEU A 602 20.41 -0.44 21.72
C LEU A 602 21.23 0.06 22.90
N LYS A 603 22.13 -0.76 23.44
CA LYS A 603 23.07 -0.42 24.51
C LYS A 603 24.03 0.69 24.09
N GLY A 604 24.58 0.63 22.88
CA GLY A 604 25.35 1.74 22.30
C GLY A 604 24.53 3.01 22.10
N TYR A 605 23.33 2.89 21.52
CA TYR A 605 22.48 4.05 21.22
C TYR A 605 21.93 4.74 22.48
N LEU A 606 21.36 3.96 23.41
CA LEU A 606 20.76 4.46 24.66
C LEU A 606 21.80 4.90 25.69
N ARG A 607 23.06 4.45 25.61
CA ARG A 607 24.14 5.03 26.43
C ARG A 607 24.55 6.44 25.96
N GLY A 608 24.41 6.76 24.68
CA GLY A 608 24.64 8.11 24.16
C GLY A 608 23.45 9.04 24.40
N ASP A 609 22.33 8.76 23.72
CA ASP A 609 21.15 9.66 23.65
C ASP A 609 20.05 9.31 24.68
N GLY A 610 20.23 8.24 25.46
CA GLY A 610 19.23 7.78 26.43
C GLY A 610 19.25 8.52 27.77
N THR A 611 18.06 8.82 28.28
CA THR A 611 17.82 9.44 29.59
C THR A 611 16.83 8.58 30.39
N ILE A 612 17.24 8.16 31.60
CA ILE A 612 16.33 7.58 32.59
C ILE A 612 15.67 8.70 33.40
N ARG A 613 14.37 8.58 33.64
CA ARG A 613 13.57 9.47 34.49
C ARG A 613 12.76 8.62 35.46
N ILE A 614 12.94 8.84 36.75
CA ILE A 614 12.15 8.25 37.82
C ILE A 614 11.35 9.40 38.47
N ARG A 615 10.05 9.19 38.67
CA ARG A 615 9.11 10.15 39.27
C ARG A 615 8.40 9.50 40.45
N LYS A 616 8.81 9.90 41.65
CA LYS A 616 8.07 9.67 42.90
C LYS A 616 7.10 10.84 43.08
N CYS A 617 5.89 10.55 43.57
CA CYS A 617 4.82 11.51 43.86
C CYS A 617 4.13 11.12 45.16
N ASP A 618 3.43 12.04 45.81
CA ASP A 618 2.84 11.85 47.15
C ASP A 618 1.90 10.64 47.19
N ASN A 619 1.10 10.47 46.13
CA ASN A 619 0.32 9.25 45.90
C ASN A 619 1.15 8.21 45.11
N ARG A 620 1.45 7.07 45.74
CA ARG A 620 2.15 5.92 45.11
C ARG A 620 1.51 5.46 43.80
N LYS A 621 0.18 5.62 43.62
CA LYS A 621 -0.54 5.24 42.38
C LYS A 621 -0.14 6.07 41.14
N ASN A 622 0.61 7.16 41.33
CA ASN A 622 1.10 8.06 40.28
C ASN A 622 2.62 7.94 40.03
N TRP A 623 3.32 7.03 40.73
CA TRP A 623 4.75 6.78 40.51
C TRP A 623 4.98 6.26 39.07
N SER A 624 6.03 6.76 38.42
CA SER A 624 6.34 6.41 37.02
C SER A 624 7.83 6.42 36.71
N ALA A 625 8.27 5.51 35.84
CA ALA A 625 9.62 5.48 35.28
C ALA A 625 9.56 5.55 33.75
N GLU A 626 10.61 6.11 33.16
CA GLU A 626 10.77 6.27 31.72
C GLU A 626 12.25 6.13 31.34
N ILE A 627 12.57 5.26 30.40
CA ILE A 627 13.82 5.31 29.62
C ILE A 627 13.45 5.93 28.27
N SER A 628 14.10 7.02 27.88
CA SER A 628 13.76 7.72 26.64
C SER A 628 14.96 8.31 25.90
N CYS A 629 14.85 8.42 24.58
CA CYS A 629 15.87 8.94 23.66
C CYS A 629 15.22 9.95 22.67
N LYS A 630 16.00 10.77 21.95
CA LYS A 630 15.51 11.92 21.17
C LYS A 630 16.20 12.09 19.82
N THR A 631 15.42 11.97 18.74
CA THR A 631 15.92 12.16 17.38
C THR A 631 15.18 13.26 16.61
N VAL A 632 15.86 13.90 15.66
CA VAL A 632 15.25 14.79 14.66
C VAL A 632 15.01 14.09 13.31
N SER A 633 15.25 12.78 13.24
CA SER A 633 14.93 11.94 12.08
C SER A 633 13.60 11.21 12.31
N ARG A 634 12.60 11.49 11.46
CA ARG A 634 11.32 10.73 11.40
C ARG A 634 11.58 9.25 11.21
N LYS A 635 12.58 8.93 10.38
CA LYS A 635 12.96 7.57 10.02
C LYS A 635 13.60 6.83 11.21
N LEU A 636 14.56 7.44 11.91
CA LEU A 636 15.14 6.83 13.12
C LEU A 636 14.08 6.59 14.20
N ALA A 637 13.12 7.50 14.37
CA ALA A 637 12.02 7.31 15.32
C ALA A 637 11.18 6.07 15.02
N SER A 638 10.88 5.81 13.74
CA SER A 638 10.21 4.56 13.34
C SER A 638 11.11 3.34 13.45
N ASP A 639 12.39 3.48 13.13
CA ASP A 639 13.34 2.36 13.17
C ASP A 639 13.58 1.86 14.59
N LEU A 640 13.69 2.76 15.57
CA LEU A 640 13.79 2.43 16.98
C LEU A 640 12.52 1.74 17.49
N VAL A 641 11.35 2.11 16.97
CA VAL A 641 10.07 1.46 17.25
C VAL A 641 10.01 0.05 16.64
N ILE A 642 10.42 -0.11 15.38
CA ILE A 642 10.51 -1.43 14.73
C ILE A 642 11.50 -2.35 15.46
N LEU A 643 12.68 -1.84 15.83
CA LEU A 643 13.71 -2.61 16.54
C LEU A 643 13.27 -2.98 17.96
N ALA A 644 12.59 -2.08 18.67
CA ALA A 644 11.99 -2.35 19.96
C ALA A 644 10.95 -3.48 19.90
N LEU A 645 10.08 -3.46 18.88
CA LEU A 645 9.04 -4.47 18.68
C LEU A 645 9.61 -5.84 18.28
N GLN A 646 10.75 -5.91 17.58
CA GLN A 646 11.49 -7.17 17.37
C GLN A 646 11.99 -7.80 18.69
N LEU A 647 12.11 -6.99 19.75
CA LEU A 647 12.55 -7.37 21.10
C LEU A 647 11.38 -7.43 22.10
N ASP A 648 10.14 -7.45 21.62
CA ASP A 648 8.89 -7.44 22.40
C ASP A 648 8.73 -6.22 23.36
N LEU A 649 9.50 -5.15 23.16
CA LEU A 649 9.38 -3.85 23.84
C LEU A 649 8.31 -2.99 23.17
N PHE A 650 7.47 -2.29 23.93
CA PHE A 650 6.35 -1.48 23.41
C PHE A 650 6.50 0.02 23.72
N PRO A 651 7.33 0.75 22.95
CA PRO A 651 7.57 2.17 23.16
C PRO A 651 6.36 3.06 22.84
N SER A 652 6.51 4.32 23.21
CA SER A 652 5.66 5.46 22.83
C SER A 652 6.50 6.57 22.18
N ILE A 653 5.86 7.46 21.43
CA ILE A 653 6.49 8.51 20.62
C ILE A 653 5.89 9.87 21.01
N GLU A 654 6.70 10.77 21.57
CA GLU A 654 6.31 12.16 21.78
C GLU A 654 6.91 13.06 20.71
N GLU A 655 6.13 13.97 20.14
CA GLU A 655 6.62 15.01 19.23
C GLU A 655 6.94 16.27 20.04
N PHE A 656 8.13 16.84 19.84
CA PHE A 656 8.54 18.09 20.49
C PHE A 656 9.12 19.07 19.48
N SER A 657 8.95 20.38 19.71
CA SER A 657 9.71 21.40 19.00
C SER A 657 11.06 21.61 19.68
N THR A 658 12.16 21.58 18.94
CA THR A 658 13.44 22.07 19.46
C THR A 658 13.34 23.56 19.82
N GLY A 659 14.18 23.99 20.76
CA GLY A 659 14.47 25.41 20.93
C GLY A 659 14.95 26.06 19.61
N ILE A 660 14.86 27.39 19.55
CA ILE A 660 15.44 28.17 18.46
C ILE A 660 16.96 27.92 18.47
N ARG A 661 17.54 27.61 17.32
CA ARG A 661 18.99 27.42 17.18
C ARG A 661 19.57 28.64 16.47
N TYR A 662 20.78 29.03 16.85
CA TYR A 662 21.52 30.07 16.15
C TYR A 662 22.78 29.45 15.53
N TRP A 663 23.14 29.93 14.35
CA TRP A 663 24.39 29.58 13.67
C TRP A 663 24.90 30.85 12.98
N ASN A 664 26.13 31.26 13.27
CA ASN A 664 26.70 32.55 12.83
C ASN A 664 25.72 33.73 13.08
N ASN A 665 25.16 33.79 14.29
CA ASN A 665 24.08 34.71 14.73
C ASN A 665 22.76 34.68 13.94
N GLN A 666 22.66 33.92 12.85
CA GLN A 666 21.40 33.74 12.12
C GLN A 666 20.45 32.77 12.83
N ARG A 667 19.16 33.13 12.86
CA ARG A 667 18.09 32.37 13.53
C ARG A 667 17.66 31.17 12.68
N ILE A 668 18.19 29.99 12.99
CA ILE A 668 17.68 28.73 12.46
C ILE A 668 16.36 28.41 13.20
N GLY A 669 15.28 28.24 12.41
CA GLY A 669 13.93 28.01 12.91
C GLY A 669 13.79 26.76 13.79
N LYS A 670 12.68 26.68 14.54
CA LYS A 670 12.33 25.50 15.33
C LYS A 670 12.24 24.27 14.42
N SER A 671 12.91 23.18 14.78
CA SER A 671 12.75 21.88 14.13
C SER A 671 11.86 20.97 14.96
N GLN A 672 11.07 20.11 14.31
CA GLN A 672 10.36 19.02 14.99
C GLN A 672 11.35 17.89 15.32
N GLY A 673 11.17 17.28 16.49
CA GLY A 673 11.87 16.09 16.95
C GLY A 673 10.90 15.08 17.53
N TYR A 674 11.36 13.84 17.63
CA TYR A 674 10.65 12.69 18.15
C TYR A 674 11.42 12.14 19.34
N LYS A 675 10.74 11.98 20.47
CA LYS A 675 11.23 11.31 21.67
C LYS A 675 10.62 9.92 21.68
N VAL A 676 11.44 8.87 21.73
CA VAL A 676 10.99 7.47 21.85
C VAL A 676 11.16 7.04 23.30
N SER A 677 10.09 6.54 23.91
CA SER A 677 9.95 6.36 25.36
C SER A 677 9.43 4.97 25.73
N PHE A 678 10.18 4.28 26.57
CA PHE A 678 9.83 3.01 27.22
C PHE A 678 9.40 3.29 28.66
N SER A 679 8.20 2.85 29.05
CA SER A 679 7.62 3.12 30.38
C SER A 679 6.82 1.94 30.96
N LYS A 680 6.78 0.81 30.26
CA LYS A 680 6.17 -0.46 30.68
C LYS A 680 7.18 -1.20 31.58
N LYS A 681 6.74 -1.79 32.69
CA LYS A 681 7.63 -2.38 33.73
C LYS A 681 8.52 -3.47 33.15
N SER A 682 7.95 -4.36 32.33
CA SER A 682 8.71 -5.41 31.62
C SER A 682 9.75 -4.85 30.62
N ASP A 683 9.44 -3.75 29.93
CA ASP A 683 10.39 -3.08 29.03
C ASP A 683 11.55 -2.45 29.82
N LEU A 684 11.22 -1.79 30.94
CA LEU A 684 12.18 -1.15 31.83
C LEU A 684 13.09 -2.16 32.54
N LEU A 685 12.56 -3.33 32.94
CA LEU A 685 13.36 -4.44 33.46
C LEU A 685 14.39 -4.90 32.43
N THR A 686 13.96 -5.18 31.20
CA THR A 686 14.83 -5.62 30.09
C THR A 686 15.95 -4.59 29.81
N LEU A 687 15.58 -3.32 29.72
CA LEU A 687 16.50 -2.22 29.40
C LEU A 687 17.35 -1.75 30.61
N SER A 688 17.03 -2.15 31.85
CA SER A 688 17.79 -1.74 33.05
C SER A 688 19.28 -2.13 32.96
N THR A 689 19.57 -3.29 32.37
CA THR A 689 20.90 -3.86 32.15
C THR A 689 21.82 -2.99 31.28
N ILE A 690 21.26 -2.05 30.51
CA ILE A 690 22.03 -1.12 29.68
C ILE A 690 22.72 -0.04 30.52
N PHE A 691 22.16 0.28 31.69
CA PHE A 691 22.57 1.40 32.55
C PHE A 691 22.98 0.96 33.96
N PRO A 692 24.15 0.29 34.14
CA PRO A 692 24.61 -0.17 35.45
C PRO A 692 24.61 0.91 36.53
N GLU A 693 24.85 2.18 36.15
CA GLU A 693 24.90 3.31 37.08
C GLU A 693 23.54 3.73 37.68
N LYS A 694 22.45 3.17 37.16
CA LYS A 694 21.07 3.38 37.65
C LYS A 694 20.25 2.09 37.75
N GLN A 695 20.86 0.92 37.51
CA GLN A 695 20.14 -0.35 37.47
C GLN A 695 19.47 -0.68 38.81
N VAL A 696 20.20 -0.57 39.92
CA VAL A 696 19.67 -0.86 41.27
C VAL A 696 18.50 0.07 41.63
N GLU A 697 18.70 1.39 41.54
CA GLU A 697 17.67 2.43 41.77
C GLU A 697 16.40 2.20 40.93
N LEU A 698 16.55 1.73 39.68
CA LEU A 698 15.43 1.43 38.81
C LEU A 698 14.72 0.12 39.21
N LEU A 699 15.46 -0.94 39.58
CA LEU A 699 14.87 -2.22 39.99
C LEU A 699 14.04 -2.08 41.28
N GLU A 700 14.61 -1.48 42.33
CA GLU A 700 13.92 -1.17 43.60
C GLU A 700 12.64 -0.35 43.37
N PHE A 701 12.71 0.62 42.45
CA PHE A 701 11.57 1.46 42.11
C PHE A 701 10.49 0.71 41.32
N LEU A 702 10.87 -0.25 40.46
CA LEU A 702 9.93 -1.05 39.68
C LEU A 702 9.18 -2.08 40.54
N GLU A 703 9.80 -2.65 41.57
CA GLU A 703 9.11 -3.52 42.55
C GLU A 703 7.87 -2.82 43.12
N ASN A 704 8.03 -1.55 43.48
CA ASN A 704 7.01 -0.70 44.09
C ASN A 704 5.93 -0.18 43.12
N ILE A 705 6.02 -0.47 41.81
CA ILE A 705 5.02 -0.08 40.81
C ILE A 705 4.06 -1.23 40.49
N VAL A 706 2.76 -0.94 40.65
CA VAL A 706 1.66 -1.71 40.06
C VAL A 706 1.55 -1.36 38.57
N GLU A 707 1.90 -2.30 37.70
CA GLU A 707 1.74 -2.16 36.25
C GLU A 707 0.25 -2.16 35.88
N ARG A 708 -0.15 -1.27 34.96
CA ARG A 708 -1.49 -1.26 34.37
C ARG A 708 -1.38 -1.70 32.92
N GLU A 709 -2.29 -2.55 32.45
CA GLU A 709 -2.37 -2.83 31.01
C GLU A 709 -2.67 -1.55 30.23
N THR A 710 -1.96 -1.36 29.11
CA THR A 710 -2.06 -0.17 28.24
C THR A 710 -2.42 -0.52 26.80
N ILE A 711 -2.92 -1.74 26.57
CA ILE A 711 -3.43 -2.24 25.30
C ILE A 711 -4.76 -2.94 25.59
N THR A 712 -5.86 -2.34 25.14
CA THR A 712 -7.21 -2.81 25.46
C THR A 712 -8.02 -3.00 24.19
N LEU A 713 -9.02 -3.90 24.24
CA LEU A 713 -9.94 -4.08 23.13
C LEU A 713 -10.80 -2.82 22.94
N PRO A 714 -10.96 -2.35 21.68
CA PRO A 714 -11.90 -1.27 21.35
C PRO A 714 -13.33 -1.57 21.80
N LYS A 715 -14.06 -0.54 22.25
CA LYS A 715 -15.44 -0.67 22.77
C LYS A 715 -16.37 -1.44 21.81
N VAL A 716 -16.25 -1.19 20.50
CA VAL A 716 -17.01 -1.86 19.43
C VAL A 716 -16.75 -3.38 19.32
N MET A 717 -15.69 -3.90 19.94
CA MET A 717 -15.42 -5.35 20.07
C MET A 717 -15.98 -5.89 21.39
N VAL A 718 -15.74 -5.18 22.50
CA VAL A 718 -16.25 -5.54 23.85
C VAL A 718 -17.78 -5.65 23.83
N GLU A 719 -18.47 -4.73 23.15
CA GLU A 719 -19.92 -4.75 22.95
C GLU A 719 -20.45 -5.98 22.21
N ASN A 720 -19.62 -6.74 21.47
CA ASN A 720 -20.08 -7.99 20.85
C ASN A 720 -19.88 -9.18 21.79
N LEU A 721 -18.81 -9.17 22.61
CA LEU A 721 -18.57 -10.18 23.63
C LEU A 721 -19.68 -10.21 24.70
N SER A 722 -20.29 -9.05 24.99
CA SER A 722 -21.40 -8.95 25.96
C SER A 722 -22.78 -9.30 25.41
N ASN A 723 -22.93 -9.50 24.10
CA ASN A 723 -24.23 -9.68 23.43
C ASN A 723 -24.49 -11.12 22.96
N GLN A 724 -23.67 -12.08 23.41
CA GLN A 724 -23.84 -13.51 23.19
C GLN A 724 -24.05 -14.19 24.55
N HIS A 725 -24.77 -15.33 24.59
CA HIS A 725 -24.92 -16.09 25.85
C HIS A 725 -23.54 -16.42 26.43
N TYR A 726 -23.37 -16.17 27.73
CA TYR A 726 -22.08 -16.26 28.39
C TYR A 726 -21.46 -17.66 28.28
N GLU A 727 -20.43 -17.77 27.45
CA GLU A 727 -19.58 -18.96 27.47
C GLU A 727 -18.77 -18.99 28.77
N LYS A 728 -18.66 -20.21 29.31
CA LYS A 728 -18.26 -20.48 30.69
C LYS A 728 -16.86 -19.92 31.02
N GLU A 729 -15.98 -19.94 30.03
CA GLU A 729 -14.58 -19.53 30.10
C GLU A 729 -14.44 -18.00 30.21
N ILE A 730 -15.22 -17.26 29.40
CA ILE A 730 -15.29 -15.79 29.48
C ILE A 730 -16.01 -15.35 30.76
N TYR A 731 -17.03 -16.09 31.21
CA TYR A 731 -17.69 -15.87 32.50
C TYR A 731 -16.73 -16.09 33.68
N GLN A 732 -15.87 -17.11 33.62
CA GLN A 732 -14.87 -17.40 34.66
C GLN A 732 -13.79 -16.32 34.76
N GLU A 733 -13.32 -15.75 33.64
CA GLU A 733 -12.24 -14.74 33.63
C GLU A 733 -12.73 -13.32 33.99
N PHE A 734 -13.97 -12.95 33.66
CA PHE A 734 -14.47 -11.56 33.77
C PHE A 734 -15.80 -11.38 34.53
N GLY A 735 -16.53 -12.46 34.82
CA GLY A 735 -17.78 -12.44 35.60
C GLY A 735 -19.06 -12.07 34.80
N PRO A 736 -20.22 -12.00 35.48
CA PRO A 736 -21.55 -11.85 34.87
C PRO A 736 -21.83 -10.50 34.20
N SER A 737 -20.94 -9.52 34.35
CA SER A 737 -21.17 -8.11 33.95
C SER A 737 -20.12 -7.60 32.97
N ILE A 738 -19.78 -8.40 31.96
CA ILE A 738 -18.69 -8.06 31.02
C ILE A 738 -18.93 -6.75 30.25
N SER A 739 -20.21 -6.39 30.04
CA SER A 739 -20.67 -5.12 29.49
C SER A 739 -20.30 -3.88 30.31
N ALA A 740 -19.99 -4.03 31.61
CA ALA A 740 -19.57 -2.93 32.47
C ALA A 740 -18.09 -2.53 32.27
N TYR A 741 -17.26 -3.39 31.67
CA TYR A 741 -15.85 -3.11 31.44
C TYR A 741 -15.66 -2.19 30.23
N GLN A 742 -15.35 -0.91 30.48
CA GLN A 742 -15.01 0.05 29.41
C GLN A 742 -13.71 -0.31 28.65
N ASN A 743 -12.88 -1.20 29.20
CA ASN A 743 -11.58 -1.60 28.68
C ASN A 743 -11.31 -3.07 29.09
N LEU A 744 -11.24 -3.98 28.12
CA LEU A 744 -10.77 -5.35 28.36
C LEU A 744 -9.30 -5.48 27.94
N ALA A 745 -8.51 -6.10 28.82
CA ALA A 745 -7.11 -6.46 28.62
C ALA A 745 -6.93 -7.39 27.41
N LEU A 746 -6.15 -6.99 26.40
CA LEU A 746 -5.94 -7.81 25.19
C LEU A 746 -5.28 -9.15 25.54
N THR A 747 -4.35 -9.14 26.50
CA THR A 747 -3.65 -10.35 26.97
C THR A 747 -4.60 -11.31 27.69
N ARG A 748 -5.44 -10.82 28.61
CA ARG A 748 -6.43 -11.66 29.33
C ARG A 748 -7.50 -12.23 28.42
N VAL A 749 -8.01 -11.45 27.45
CA VAL A 749 -8.96 -11.97 26.46
C VAL A 749 -8.29 -12.97 25.51
N GLY A 750 -7.01 -12.80 25.19
CA GLY A 750 -6.22 -13.81 24.51
C GLY A 750 -6.20 -15.15 25.25
N THR A 751 -5.88 -15.15 26.54
CA THR A 751 -5.91 -16.38 27.37
C THR A 751 -7.33 -16.98 27.43
N ALA A 752 -8.35 -16.15 27.69
CA ALA A 752 -9.74 -16.61 27.81
C ALA A 752 -10.31 -17.17 26.49
N THR A 753 -9.77 -16.77 25.33
CA THR A 753 -10.21 -17.26 24.01
C THR A 753 -9.42 -18.47 23.49
N GLN A 754 -8.29 -18.84 24.11
CA GLN A 754 -7.49 -20.02 23.72
C GLN A 754 -8.15 -21.35 24.09
N THR A 755 -8.97 -21.38 25.15
CA THR A 755 -9.69 -22.59 25.60
C THR A 755 -11.06 -22.76 24.96
N MET A 756 -11.53 -21.77 24.19
CA MET A 756 -12.86 -21.78 23.59
C MET A 756 -12.85 -22.54 22.26
N GLN A 757 -13.80 -23.46 22.08
CA GLN A 757 -14.20 -23.87 20.73
C GLN A 757 -14.92 -22.68 20.08
N THR A 758 -14.21 -21.92 19.23
CA THR A 758 -14.66 -20.65 18.64
C THR A 758 -15.91 -20.84 17.77
N LYS A 759 -17.08 -20.50 18.33
CA LYS A 759 -18.38 -20.78 17.68
C LYS A 759 -18.76 -19.77 16.60
N ASN A 760 -18.13 -18.60 16.54
CA ASN A 760 -18.46 -17.58 15.53
C ASN A 760 -17.31 -16.63 15.18
N ALA A 761 -17.47 -15.93 14.05
CA ALA A 761 -16.45 -15.05 13.48
C ALA A 761 -16.01 -13.87 14.39
N CYS A 762 -16.84 -13.39 15.31
CA CYS A 762 -16.43 -12.36 16.28
C CYS A 762 -15.39 -12.90 17.27
N GLN A 763 -15.63 -14.09 17.80
CA GLN A 763 -14.71 -14.77 18.72
C GLN A 763 -13.42 -15.16 18.00
N GLN A 764 -13.52 -15.73 16.80
CA GLN A 764 -12.37 -16.08 15.98
C GLN A 764 -11.50 -14.85 15.68
N PHE A 765 -12.11 -13.72 15.28
CA PHE A 765 -11.40 -12.46 15.04
C PHE A 765 -10.67 -11.96 16.30
N ILE A 766 -11.31 -12.03 17.47
CA ILE A 766 -10.71 -11.59 18.75
C ILE A 766 -9.57 -12.51 19.20
N HIS A 767 -9.71 -13.83 19.02
CA HIS A 767 -8.63 -14.80 19.23
C HIS A 767 -7.45 -14.50 18.28
N ASN A 768 -7.71 -14.31 16.99
CA ASN A 768 -6.70 -14.07 15.96
C ASN A 768 -5.90 -12.79 16.22
N ILE A 769 -6.54 -11.64 16.50
CA ILE A 769 -5.80 -10.40 16.83
C ILE A 769 -4.95 -10.57 18.09
N SER A 770 -5.42 -11.35 19.08
CA SER A 770 -4.68 -11.62 20.32
C SER A 770 -3.45 -12.49 20.05
N ALA A 771 -3.61 -13.62 19.35
CA ALA A 771 -2.53 -14.53 18.97
C ALA A 771 -1.47 -13.86 18.04
N SER A 772 -1.92 -13.01 17.13
CA SER A 772 -1.07 -12.21 16.23
C SER A 772 -0.41 -10.99 16.90
N LYS A 773 -0.67 -10.73 18.20
CA LYS A 773 -0.31 -9.51 18.94
C LYS A 773 -0.67 -8.21 18.19
N ILE A 774 -1.91 -8.10 17.71
CA ILE A 774 -2.42 -6.90 17.04
C ILE A 774 -3.17 -6.03 18.05
N ALA A 775 -2.52 -4.94 18.45
CA ALA A 775 -3.10 -3.92 19.31
C ALA A 775 -4.00 -2.97 18.51
N PHE A 776 -4.84 -2.20 19.22
CA PHE A 776 -5.57 -1.07 18.68
C PHE A 776 -5.26 0.17 19.53
N LEU A 777 -5.07 1.33 18.89
CA LEU A 777 -4.87 2.62 19.56
C LEU A 777 -5.85 3.63 18.99
N LYS A 778 -6.53 4.41 19.84
CA LYS A 778 -7.49 5.43 19.37
C LYS A 778 -6.76 6.54 18.64
N ILE A 779 -7.46 7.19 17.73
CA ILE A 779 -7.01 8.44 17.15
C ILE A 779 -7.01 9.52 18.24
N LYS A 780 -5.83 10.07 18.53
CA LYS A 780 -5.69 11.24 19.40
C LYS A 780 -5.89 12.55 18.63
N GLN A 781 -5.40 12.62 17.38
CA GLN A 781 -5.52 13.80 16.53
C GLN A 781 -5.49 13.44 15.04
N ILE A 782 -6.20 14.24 14.25
CA ILE A 782 -6.15 14.32 12.79
C ILE A 782 -5.83 15.78 12.45
N ARG A 783 -4.72 16.09 11.75
CA ARG A 783 -4.29 17.48 11.50
C ARG A 783 -3.82 17.72 10.06
N LYS A 784 -4.32 18.76 9.38
CA LYS A 784 -3.86 19.15 8.02
C LYS A 784 -2.41 19.68 8.07
N VAL A 785 -1.48 19.24 7.21
CA VAL A 785 -0.07 19.71 7.14
C VAL A 785 0.41 19.95 5.68
N LYS A 786 1.72 19.86 5.36
CA LYS A 786 2.29 20.08 4.00
C LYS A 786 3.27 18.97 3.55
N PRO A 787 3.36 18.65 2.24
CA PRO A 787 3.88 17.36 1.78
C PRO A 787 5.40 17.34 1.79
N SER A 788 5.98 16.16 1.99
CA SER A 788 7.43 15.98 2.03
C SER A 788 8.09 16.36 0.70
N HIS A 789 7.42 16.09 -0.40
CA HIS A 789 7.78 16.52 -1.74
C HIS A 789 6.50 16.87 -2.51
N GLY A 790 6.64 17.43 -3.72
CA GLY A 790 5.57 17.35 -4.70
C GLY A 790 5.40 15.96 -5.33
N GLU A 791 6.04 14.92 -4.77
CA GLU A 791 6.30 13.56 -5.28
C GLU A 791 6.34 12.47 -4.19
N VAL A 792 5.90 11.28 -4.57
CA VAL A 792 5.25 10.32 -3.69
C VAL A 792 5.00 8.93 -4.37
N PHE A 793 4.54 7.82 -3.71
CA PHE A 793 4.99 6.41 -4.01
C PHE A 793 4.15 5.07 -3.83
N ASP A 794 2.95 4.90 -4.42
CA ASP A 794 2.04 3.74 -4.44
C ASP A 794 2.45 2.45 -5.06
N VAL A 795 1.80 1.45 -4.44
CA VAL A 795 2.18 0.08 -4.25
C VAL A 795 1.14 -0.63 -3.37
N GLU A 796 0.49 -1.80 -3.72
CA GLU A 796 -0.76 -2.63 -3.37
C GLU A 796 -0.50 -3.96 -2.52
N ILE A 797 -1.33 -5.03 -2.40
CA ILE A 797 -0.88 -6.48 -2.22
C ILE A 797 -1.66 -7.50 -3.06
N PRO A 798 -1.18 -8.74 -3.33
CA PRO A 798 -1.99 -9.78 -3.93
C PRO A 798 -2.52 -10.75 -2.88
N GLU A 799 -1.79 -11.16 -1.82
CA GLU A 799 -2.23 -11.89 -0.61
C GLU A 799 -2.88 -11.08 0.56
N THR A 800 -4.16 -10.71 0.50
CA THR A 800 -4.96 -9.97 1.53
C THR A 800 -4.53 -8.50 1.67
N ASN A 801 -5.19 -7.55 1.00
CA ASN A 801 -5.02 -6.09 0.84
C ASN A 801 -3.58 -5.52 0.80
N MET A 802 -2.67 -5.71 1.79
CA MET A 802 -2.75 -5.32 3.24
C MET A 802 -1.58 -4.37 3.54
N PHE A 803 -0.62 -4.54 4.51
CA PHE A 803 0.56 -3.67 4.96
C PHE A 803 0.75 -3.73 6.58
N VAL A 804 1.94 -3.58 7.18
CA VAL A 804 2.29 -3.03 8.53
C VAL A 804 3.36 -1.88 8.55
N GLY A 805 3.06 -0.62 8.94
CA GLY A 805 4.00 0.53 8.83
C GLY A 805 3.40 1.95 9.01
N GLY A 806 4.15 2.98 8.60
CA GLY A 806 4.07 4.34 9.17
C GLY A 806 5.18 4.58 10.22
N ILE A 807 5.12 5.62 11.05
CA ILE A 807 5.89 5.63 12.32
C ILE A 807 5.19 4.68 13.29
N GLY A 808 5.51 3.40 13.14
CA GLY A 808 4.84 2.29 13.81
C GLY A 808 4.39 1.22 12.85
N PRO A 809 3.98 0.05 13.36
CA PRO A 809 3.45 -1.04 12.57
C PRO A 809 1.94 -0.85 12.26
N ILE A 810 1.50 0.27 11.66
CA ILE A 810 0.09 0.72 11.62
C ILE A 810 -0.67 0.28 10.34
N LEU A 811 -2.02 0.32 10.33
CA LEU A 811 -2.90 -0.40 9.38
C LEU A 811 -3.80 0.51 8.37
N LEU A 812 -3.92 0.33 7.00
CA LEU A 812 -4.53 1.32 5.97
C LEU A 812 -5.58 0.90 4.71
N HIS A 813 -5.63 1.07 3.31
CA HIS A 813 -6.30 0.30 2.08
C HIS A 813 -6.24 0.80 0.52
N ASN A 814 -6.27 -0.16 -0.48
CA ASN A 814 -6.31 -0.30 -2.00
C ASN A 814 -7.61 0.14 -2.80
N THR A 815 -8.18 -0.68 -3.73
CA THR A 815 -8.54 -0.26 -5.12
C THR A 815 -9.49 -1.17 -6.01
N GLY A 816 -10.53 -0.64 -6.72
CA GLY A 816 -11.25 -1.30 -7.89
C GLY A 816 -12.81 -1.12 -8.05
N GLY A 817 -13.44 -1.39 -9.24
CA GLY A 817 -14.94 -1.49 -9.48
C GLY A 817 -15.60 -1.05 -10.85
N GLY A 818 -16.95 -1.16 -11.05
CA GLY A 818 -17.66 -1.12 -12.40
C GLY A 818 -19.21 -0.90 -12.59
N VAL A 819 -20.01 -1.96 -12.85
CA VAL A 819 -21.34 -1.99 -13.59
C VAL A 819 -22.39 -0.92 -13.24
N VAL A 820 -22.50 -0.53 -11.97
CA VAL A 820 -23.60 0.27 -11.41
C VAL A 820 -23.81 1.62 -12.10
N MET A 821 -22.74 2.14 -12.72
CA MET A 821 -22.72 3.42 -13.41
C MET A 821 -23.64 3.48 -14.64
N ALA A 822 -23.69 2.41 -15.43
CA ALA A 822 -24.50 2.37 -16.65
C ALA A 822 -26.00 2.50 -16.34
N SER A 823 -26.48 1.81 -15.31
CA SER A 823 -27.88 1.85 -14.89
C SER A 823 -28.30 3.22 -14.33
N LEU A 824 -27.43 3.88 -13.56
CA LEU A 824 -27.65 5.26 -13.09
C LEU A 824 -27.60 6.28 -14.24
N ALA A 825 -26.69 6.11 -15.19
CA ALA A 825 -26.65 6.93 -16.41
C ALA A 825 -27.92 6.73 -17.27
N GLY A 826 -28.50 5.52 -17.24
CA GLY A 826 -29.75 5.17 -17.92
C GLY A 826 -31.00 5.80 -17.31
N GLN A 827 -31.12 5.80 -15.98
CA GLN A 827 -32.19 6.55 -15.28
C GLN A 827 -32.15 8.03 -15.67
N LYS A 828 -30.98 8.67 -15.57
CA LYS A 828 -30.76 10.09 -15.88
C LYS A 828 -30.98 10.42 -17.36
N ALA A 829 -30.75 9.48 -18.27
CA ALA A 829 -31.04 9.65 -19.68
C ALA A 829 -32.55 9.70 -19.93
N GLY A 830 -33.32 8.79 -19.31
CA GLY A 830 -34.77 8.81 -19.37
C GLY A 830 -35.35 10.10 -18.81
N GLU A 831 -34.86 10.54 -17.66
CA GLU A 831 -35.23 11.81 -17.02
C GLU A 831 -34.95 13.03 -17.93
N SER A 832 -33.75 13.12 -18.52
CA SER A 832 -33.38 14.21 -19.42
C SER A 832 -34.16 14.21 -20.73
N ILE A 833 -34.49 13.05 -21.28
CA ILE A 833 -35.32 12.94 -22.49
C ILE A 833 -36.78 13.31 -22.16
N PHE A 834 -37.32 12.89 -21.01
CA PHE A 834 -38.65 13.31 -20.55
C PHE A 834 -38.73 14.83 -20.36
N GLU A 835 -37.75 15.43 -19.67
CA GLU A 835 -37.64 16.88 -19.54
C GLU A 835 -37.52 17.62 -20.88
N HIS A 836 -36.88 17.00 -21.87
CA HIS A 836 -36.74 17.58 -23.21
C HIS A 836 -38.03 17.47 -24.04
N VAL A 837 -38.66 16.29 -24.07
CA VAL A 837 -39.85 16.01 -24.87
C VAL A 837 -41.08 16.73 -24.28
N VAL A 838 -41.28 16.66 -22.97
CA VAL A 838 -42.47 17.21 -22.28
C VAL A 838 -42.25 18.66 -21.86
N HIS A 839 -41.18 18.94 -21.11
CA HIS A 839 -40.93 20.26 -20.52
C HIS A 839 -40.05 21.18 -21.39
N LYS A 840 -39.72 20.78 -22.62
CA LYS A 840 -38.91 21.53 -23.62
C LYS A 840 -37.55 22.02 -23.10
N LYS A 841 -36.99 21.37 -22.07
CA LYS A 841 -35.62 21.68 -21.59
C LYS A 841 -34.58 21.24 -22.63
N PRO A 842 -33.38 21.84 -22.67
CA PRO A 842 -32.30 21.36 -23.55
C PRO A 842 -31.89 19.92 -23.24
N LEU A 843 -31.81 19.05 -24.25
CA LEU A 843 -31.38 17.65 -24.10
C LEU A 843 -29.94 17.54 -23.53
N ASP A 844 -29.08 18.52 -23.84
CA ASP A 844 -27.76 18.72 -23.24
C ASP A 844 -27.75 18.71 -21.70
N ASN A 845 -28.87 18.98 -21.02
CA ASN A 845 -28.95 18.84 -19.57
C ASN A 845 -28.58 17.43 -19.08
N TYR A 846 -28.64 16.40 -19.94
CA TYR A 846 -28.08 15.09 -19.65
C TYR A 846 -26.60 15.15 -19.22
N ASN A 847 -25.75 15.88 -19.96
CA ASN A 847 -24.33 16.08 -19.62
C ASN A 847 -24.14 16.64 -18.20
N LYS A 848 -25.05 17.53 -17.77
CA LYS A 848 -25.05 18.15 -16.44
C LYS A 848 -25.56 17.17 -15.38
N LYS A 849 -26.65 16.43 -15.64
CA LYS A 849 -27.18 15.42 -14.71
C LYS A 849 -26.18 14.28 -14.46
N THR A 850 -25.39 13.88 -15.45
CA THR A 850 -24.36 12.83 -15.32
C THR A 850 -23.01 13.33 -14.80
N GLN A 851 -22.87 14.59 -14.36
CA GLN A 851 -21.57 15.17 -13.98
C GLN A 851 -21.00 14.59 -12.67
N ASP A 852 -21.80 13.92 -11.85
CA ASP A 852 -21.35 13.12 -10.70
C ASP A 852 -20.71 11.80 -11.17
N ILE A 853 -21.43 11.06 -12.02
CA ILE A 853 -20.98 9.86 -12.72
C ILE A 853 -19.69 10.19 -13.47
N LYS A 854 -19.68 11.19 -14.36
CA LYS A 854 -18.47 11.60 -15.10
C LYS A 854 -17.25 11.87 -14.21
N LYS A 855 -17.43 12.44 -13.00
CA LYS A 855 -16.31 12.61 -12.05
C LYS A 855 -15.85 11.29 -11.44
N ASP A 856 -16.79 10.42 -11.05
CA ASP A 856 -16.48 9.06 -10.57
C ASP A 856 -15.61 8.37 -11.63
N LEU A 857 -16.10 8.40 -12.88
CA LEU A 857 -15.57 7.77 -14.08
C LEU A 857 -14.27 8.38 -14.65
N ASP A 858 -14.05 9.67 -14.47
CA ASP A 858 -12.84 10.36 -14.90
C ASP A 858 -11.68 9.93 -14.00
N LEU A 859 -11.82 10.09 -12.68
CA LEU A 859 -10.89 9.54 -11.70
C LEU A 859 -10.63 8.04 -11.98
N HIS A 860 -11.70 7.27 -12.01
CA HIS A 860 -11.76 5.87 -12.43
C HIS A 860 -10.81 5.50 -13.57
N TRP A 861 -11.04 6.05 -14.77
CA TRP A 861 -10.20 5.79 -15.93
C TRP A 861 -8.77 6.19 -15.65
N LYS A 862 -8.54 7.32 -14.99
CA LYS A 862 -7.18 7.79 -14.72
C LYS A 862 -6.43 6.74 -13.87
N ILE A 863 -7.04 6.04 -12.89
CA ILE A 863 -6.39 4.90 -12.21
C ILE A 863 -6.51 3.54 -12.97
N HIS A 864 -7.30 3.41 -14.04
CA HIS A 864 -7.14 2.30 -14.99
C HIS A 864 -5.95 2.52 -15.94
N ASN A 865 -5.87 3.67 -16.62
CA ASN A 865 -4.74 4.14 -17.44
C ASN A 865 -3.42 4.07 -16.65
N TYR A 866 -3.56 4.25 -15.34
CA TYR A 866 -2.56 3.84 -14.39
C TYR A 866 -2.24 2.34 -14.47
N LEU A 867 -3.13 1.48 -13.93
CA LEU A 867 -2.87 0.05 -13.73
C LEU A 867 -2.65 -0.74 -15.03
N SER A 868 -2.82 -0.11 -16.19
CA SER A 868 -2.66 -0.67 -17.54
C SER A 868 -1.44 -0.16 -18.30
N SER A 869 -0.80 0.93 -17.86
CA SER A 869 0.53 1.31 -18.39
C SER A 869 1.65 0.42 -17.81
N LEU A 870 1.27 -0.84 -17.56
CA LEU A 870 1.90 -1.87 -16.76
C LEU A 870 1.92 -3.23 -17.51
N LYS A 871 3.10 -3.85 -17.66
CA LYS A 871 3.34 -5.28 -18.02
C LYS A 871 3.13 -6.20 -16.82
N ASP A 872 4.14 -6.92 -16.29
CA ASP A 872 3.83 -8.02 -15.34
C ASP A 872 4.77 -8.18 -14.15
N GLU A 873 6.02 -7.73 -14.22
CA GLU A 873 6.69 -7.20 -13.02
C GLU A 873 6.31 -5.74 -12.82
N GLU A 874 5.80 -5.11 -13.88
CA GLU A 874 4.91 -3.95 -13.79
C GLU A 874 3.56 -4.36 -13.20
N ILE A 875 3.39 -5.61 -12.80
CA ILE A 875 2.44 -6.08 -11.80
C ILE A 875 3.19 -7.19 -10.97
N ASN A 876 4.49 -7.01 -10.58
CA ASN A 876 5.32 -7.77 -9.57
C ASN A 876 6.30 -6.91 -8.60
N LYS A 877 6.18 -5.55 -8.41
CA LYS A 877 6.29 -4.67 -7.15
C LYS A 877 5.21 -3.67 -6.52
N LEU A 878 4.18 -3.00 -7.11
CA LEU A 878 2.99 -2.41 -6.39
C LEU A 878 2.36 -3.40 -5.45
N PHE A 879 1.48 -4.30 -5.93
CA PHE A 879 0.84 -5.29 -5.07
C PHE A 879 1.79 -6.17 -4.23
N GLU A 880 2.38 -5.62 -3.17
CA GLU A 880 2.69 -6.06 -1.79
C GLU A 880 3.52 -4.96 -1.10
N LYS A 881 3.75 -3.81 -1.73
CA LYS A 881 4.33 -2.66 -1.05
C LYS A 881 3.19 -1.79 -0.47
N LEU A 882 1.92 -2.02 -0.84
CA LEU A 882 0.79 -2.07 0.10
C LEU A 882 0.94 -3.47 0.78
N LYS A 883 2.13 -3.77 1.36
CA LYS A 883 2.32 -4.74 2.45
C LYS A 883 3.37 -4.44 3.55
N LYS A 884 3.53 -3.19 3.94
CA LYS A 884 4.05 -2.64 5.25
C LYS A 884 3.47 -1.26 5.75
N ALA A 885 2.13 -1.21 5.92
CA ALA A 885 1.07 -0.37 6.56
C ALA A 885 -0.44 -0.72 6.14
N ASN A 886 -1.18 -1.63 6.78
CA ASN A 886 -2.30 -2.62 6.44
C ASN A 886 -3.32 -2.66 5.35
N VAL A 887 -3.30 -1.75 4.47
CA VAL A 887 -4.19 -1.65 3.36
C VAL A 887 -5.00 -2.87 2.73
N GLU A 888 -5.93 -3.58 3.42
CA GLU A 888 -7.10 -4.38 2.94
C GLU A 888 -8.44 -3.93 3.43
N GLN A 889 -8.50 -3.89 4.73
CA GLN A 889 -9.66 -3.77 5.55
C GLN A 889 -10.39 -2.46 5.27
N PHE A 890 -9.86 -1.60 4.39
CA PHE A 890 -10.57 -0.54 3.74
C PHE A 890 -11.14 -0.79 2.31
N LEU A 891 -11.49 -2.01 1.90
CA LEU A 891 -12.71 -2.17 1.08
C LEU A 891 -13.82 -2.86 1.92
N GLN A 892 -13.79 -2.64 3.25
CA GLN A 892 -14.63 -3.29 4.28
C GLN A 892 -15.63 -2.43 5.16
N GLU A 893 -15.97 -1.19 4.79
CA GLU A 893 -17.02 -0.21 5.24
C GLU A 893 -17.37 0.78 4.11
N GLU A 894 -16.63 1.90 3.94
CA GLU A 894 -16.81 3.00 2.97
C GLU A 894 -16.64 2.59 1.47
N GLY A 895 -16.63 1.28 1.20
CA GLY A 895 -15.82 0.64 0.16
C GLY A 895 -16.54 0.54 -1.14
N ASN A 896 -16.73 1.73 -1.67
CA ASN A 896 -17.59 1.93 -2.80
C ASN A 896 -16.82 1.60 -4.07
N MET A 897 -16.89 0.34 -4.52
CA MET A 897 -16.30 -0.06 -5.80
C MET A 897 -16.87 0.77 -6.96
N ASP A 898 -18.08 1.33 -6.81
CA ASP A 898 -18.72 2.15 -7.83
C ASP A 898 -18.45 3.66 -7.65
N PHE A 899 -18.54 4.23 -6.44
CA PHE A 899 -18.58 5.69 -6.22
C PHE A 899 -17.38 6.29 -5.45
N PRO A 900 -16.20 6.48 -6.08
CA PRO A 900 -15.07 7.13 -5.45
C PRO A 900 -15.24 8.63 -5.19
N THR A 901 -16.19 9.36 -5.78
CA THR A 901 -16.26 10.83 -5.69
C THR A 901 -17.24 11.35 -4.66
N LYS A 902 -18.28 10.56 -4.33
CA LYS A 902 -18.86 10.55 -2.97
C LYS A 902 -17.77 10.40 -1.91
N PHE A 903 -16.65 9.87 -2.37
CA PHE A 903 -15.46 9.58 -1.63
C PHE A 903 -14.23 10.46 -2.05
N ILE A 904 -14.36 11.58 -2.82
CA ILE A 904 -13.29 12.53 -3.27
C ILE A 904 -13.19 13.84 -2.47
N PRO A 905 -14.26 14.48 -1.96
CA PRO A 905 -14.16 15.31 -0.75
C PRO A 905 -13.56 14.51 0.40
N LYS A 906 -13.79 13.19 0.29
CA LYS A 906 -13.14 12.16 1.03
C LYS A 906 -11.91 11.51 0.32
N LEU A 907 -11.34 12.05 -0.79
CA LEU A 907 -10.02 12.18 -1.56
C LEU A 907 -9.12 13.34 -1.05
N LEU A 908 -9.67 14.49 -0.70
CA LEU A 908 -8.86 15.69 -0.47
C LEU A 908 -8.60 16.06 1.02
N ARG A 909 -8.41 15.14 2.01
CA ARG A 909 -8.32 15.42 3.50
C ARG A 909 -7.90 14.28 4.54
N ASN A 910 -6.84 13.44 4.45
CA ASN A 910 -6.62 12.31 5.45
C ASN A 910 -5.19 12.18 5.96
N PRO A 911 -4.94 11.30 6.95
CA PRO A 911 -3.60 10.79 7.24
C PRO A 911 -3.01 9.34 6.95
N ARG A 912 -3.14 8.72 5.77
CA ARG A 912 -2.29 7.67 5.15
C ARG A 912 -1.99 7.74 3.60
N MET A 913 -2.92 8.09 2.72
CA MET A 913 -2.83 8.19 1.23
C MET A 913 -1.84 9.22 0.54
N LEU A 914 -0.83 9.90 1.12
CA LEU A 914 -0.51 11.28 0.60
C LEU A 914 0.82 11.64 -0.03
N GLY A 915 1.87 11.20 0.60
CA GLY A 915 2.95 10.77 -0.18
C GLY A 915 2.52 9.50 -0.99
N PHE A 916 1.23 9.17 -1.08
CA PHE A 916 0.42 8.48 -2.08
C PHE A 916 -0.33 9.48 -3.04
N LEU A 917 0.08 10.74 -3.15
CA LEU A 917 -0.50 11.87 -3.94
C LEU A 917 0.54 12.92 -4.50
N PRO A 918 1.38 12.76 -5.57
CA PRO A 918 1.80 11.67 -6.45
C PRO A 918 1.36 10.23 -6.45
N HIS A 919 0.21 9.76 -5.99
CA HIS A 919 -0.58 8.84 -6.84
C HIS A 919 -1.85 9.29 -7.75
N ALA A 920 -3.45 11.59 -7.74
CA ALA A 920 -4.25 12.49 -8.61
C ALA A 920 -3.42 13.34 -9.62
N PHE A 921 -2.81 14.53 -9.46
CA PHE A 921 -2.30 15.37 -10.61
C PHE A 921 -0.99 14.99 -11.40
N LYS A 922 -0.78 13.69 -11.77
CA LYS A 922 -0.32 13.16 -13.12
C LYS A 922 -1.45 12.33 -13.82
N LEU A 923 -2.46 11.95 -13.04
CA LEU A 923 -3.67 11.17 -13.28
C LEU A 923 -4.79 12.20 -13.56
N TRP A 924 -4.92 13.27 -12.78
CA TRP A 924 -5.53 14.57 -13.15
C TRP A 924 -4.67 15.42 -14.11
N ARG A 925 -3.52 14.92 -14.56
CA ARG A 925 -2.70 15.54 -15.63
C ARG A 925 -2.52 14.59 -16.84
N SER A 926 -3.15 13.42 -16.80
CA SER A 926 -3.39 12.51 -17.93
C SER A 926 -4.81 12.69 -18.44
#